data_AF-A0A4V2A9A8-F1
#
_entry.id   AF-A0A4V2A9A8-F1
#
_cell.length_a   1.000
_cell.length_b   1.000
_cell.length_c   1.000
_cell.angle_alpha   90.00
_cell.angle_beta   90.00
_cell.angle_gamma   90.00
#
_symmetry.space_group_name_H-M   'P 1'
#
loop_
_entity.id
_entity.type
_entity.pdbx_description
1 polymer ?
#
loop_
_entity_poly.entity_id
_entity_poly.type
_entity_poly.pdbx_seq_one_letter_code
_entity_poly.pdbx_strand_id
1 'polypeptide(L)'
;MKLNTQEETEIVAAYKSFWAANLSANMEIFGSYLVDDFSIIGSAKGETFFSRKDAIAFYAATAEELKDKAELRNRQIRIQPMEEHSVIVHELCDLYVLLENDWAFYGHARISCVMKKMDGEWKALHQHASFPDHRTEEGRQLAAKKIEKENLELKEAVQRRTDELEYKNRELEIEAALERIRAVAMGMSSTNDLIEIAKVQFTELMQLGFEDVRNSLIGIFHDSKDYFTDYDYSDICGGNITDIPINGNVIIEGAVKRMKSATDVFTEFVVEGQDMAEWKAFRQKNGEYDDPRIKDAAVLYYYFYSVNNGIVGISTFKRISSAQLDILRKFRNVFDLAYKRYLDISKADAQAREAQVELSLERIRAKVTAMKVSNDLLDIVVTMRTEFVALGHEAQYFWHMRWQETMYDKAMTSGDGTRIGNVMTLPRHMHGNIPVIANWENSHKPTLVYAMDVETAIDYVIQMINLGNFEQVDHNAPTLDDMRHIGGLTFVMARTTHGEIGFSLPGRVPNPPADAIATLVRFAAVFDLAYRRFEDLKSSEKQIREAQIELALERVRARTMAMQHSNELADASFVLDTQVRLLGIQTWGCAFNIYGDNESTEWFSSEAGMLPPYKTPREDFFLRAYEAGKKGQQVYVEEFAGEDCKAHYDYLLTIPIMGDALRGMLAAGRSFPERQIDHATFFKYGHLLFITPEYVPDAHDIFIRFAKVFEQTYTRFLDLQKAEAQAVRAEQDLIQIKDARKKAEDTLVELQATQKQLIQSEKMASLGELTAGIAHEIQNPLNFVNNFSEVSNELVEEMNTELDKGDIEEAKAIAGDIKTNLEKINQHGKRADAIVKGMLQHSRKSEGQKEPTDIIALCDEYLRLSWHGLRAKNKSFNATLKTDFDESIGKINIIPQDMGRVVMNLLTNAFYAVNERKSTTDNRPLTTDAIYEPAVSIRTKKINNGVEIIVSDNGNGIPQNIIDKIFQPFFTTKPTGQGTGLGLSLAYDIVKAHVGTLQVFSREKEGTDFIITLPV
;
A
#
# COMPACT_ATOMS: atom_id res chain seq x y z
N MET A 1 31.32 121.39 11.06
CA MET A 1 31.91 122.32 12.04
C MET A 1 32.50 121.50 13.17
N LYS A 2 33.77 121.66 13.54
CA LYS A 2 34.32 120.99 14.74
C LYS A 2 34.10 121.91 15.93
N LEU A 3 33.27 121.48 16.89
CA LEU A 3 33.06 122.20 18.16
C LEU A 3 34.36 122.18 18.96
N ASN A 4 34.67 123.26 19.68
CA ASN A 4 35.76 123.27 20.65
C ASN A 4 35.28 122.78 22.03
N THR A 5 36.20 122.36 22.91
CA THR A 5 35.87 121.82 24.24
C THR A 5 35.06 122.78 25.11
N GLN A 6 35.23 124.09 24.92
CA GLN A 6 34.47 125.11 25.66
C GLN A 6 33.02 125.18 25.18
N GLU A 7 32.79 125.14 23.87
CA GLU A 7 31.44 125.09 23.28
C GLU A 7 30.69 123.82 23.64
N GLU A 8 31.35 122.65 23.64
CA GLU A 8 30.74 121.40 24.09
C GLU A 8 30.31 121.47 25.56
N THR A 9 31.13 122.07 26.42
CA THR A 9 30.82 122.27 27.83
C THR A 9 29.62 123.22 28.02
N GLU A 10 29.57 124.31 27.25
CA GLU A 10 28.43 125.23 27.24
C GLU A 10 27.13 124.55 26.82
N ILE A 11 27.16 123.70 25.78
CA ILE A 11 25.99 122.95 25.28
C ILE A 11 25.49 121.97 26.34
N VAL A 12 26.38 121.15 26.93
CA VAL A 12 25.98 120.17 27.97
C VAL A 12 25.41 120.88 29.19
N ALA A 13 26.01 122.00 29.62
CA ALA A 13 25.51 122.77 30.76
C ALA A 13 24.11 123.32 30.49
N ALA A 14 23.88 123.93 29.32
CA ALA A 14 22.56 124.44 28.94
C ALA A 14 21.51 123.32 28.86
N TYR A 15 21.85 122.19 28.25
CA TYR A 15 20.96 121.02 28.13
C TYR A 15 20.62 120.38 29.48
N LYS A 16 21.58 120.29 30.41
CA LYS A 16 21.32 119.79 31.78
C LYS A 16 20.43 120.73 32.58
N SER A 17 20.67 122.04 32.50
CA SER A 17 19.84 123.05 33.17
C SER A 17 18.42 123.07 32.64
N PHE A 18 18.26 122.92 31.32
CA PHE A 18 16.97 122.74 30.66
C PHE A 18 16.18 121.55 31.26
N TRP A 19 16.80 120.37 31.39
CA TRP A 19 16.14 119.19 31.97
C TRP A 19 15.90 119.28 33.48
N ALA A 20 16.84 119.89 34.22
CA ALA A 20 16.67 120.11 35.64
C ALA A 20 15.48 121.05 35.92
N ALA A 21 15.31 122.10 35.10
CA ALA A 21 14.15 122.98 35.19
C ALA A 21 12.83 122.25 34.90
N ASN A 22 12.82 121.31 33.95
CA ASN A 22 11.65 120.48 33.67
C ASN A 22 11.28 119.58 34.87
N LEU A 23 12.22 118.77 35.36
CA LEU A 23 11.99 117.81 36.44
C LEU A 23 11.69 118.47 37.80
N SER A 24 12.14 119.70 38.02
CA SER A 24 11.86 120.49 39.22
C SER A 24 10.60 121.36 39.11
N ALA A 25 9.86 121.26 38.00
CA ALA A 25 8.66 122.05 37.70
C ALA A 25 8.87 123.57 37.57
N ASN A 26 10.09 124.04 37.26
CA ASN A 26 10.38 125.46 37.06
C ASN A 26 10.15 125.88 35.61
N MET A 27 8.89 126.19 35.28
CA MET A 27 8.44 126.47 33.91
C MET A 27 8.93 127.82 33.34
N GLU A 28 9.27 128.78 34.21
CA GLU A 28 9.83 130.07 33.79
C GLU A 28 11.26 129.88 33.24
N ILE A 29 12.10 129.15 33.98
CA ILE A 29 13.47 128.81 33.53
C ILE A 29 13.41 127.84 32.35
N PHE A 30 12.58 126.80 32.41
CA PHE A 30 12.41 125.85 31.30
C PHE A 30 11.99 126.56 30.00
N GLY A 31 11.00 127.45 30.09
CA GLY A 31 10.53 128.23 28.96
C GLY A 31 11.59 129.15 28.39
N SER A 32 12.55 129.64 29.18
CA SER A 32 13.63 130.52 28.70
C SER A 32 14.57 129.84 27.70
N TYR A 33 14.69 128.51 27.72
CA TYR A 33 15.53 127.75 26.79
C TYR A 33 14.84 127.38 25.48
N LEU A 34 13.53 127.62 25.33
CA LEU A 34 12.76 127.27 24.13
C LEU A 34 12.68 128.45 23.15
N VAL A 35 12.84 128.18 21.86
CA VAL A 35 12.49 129.14 20.79
C VAL A 35 10.97 129.19 20.59
N ASP A 36 10.43 130.25 19.97
CA ASP A 36 8.98 130.44 19.85
C ASP A 36 8.29 129.35 18.99
N ASP A 37 8.97 128.86 17.95
CA ASP A 37 8.57 127.75 17.08
C ASP A 37 9.06 126.38 17.55
N PHE A 38 9.38 126.24 18.85
CA PHE A 38 9.84 124.99 19.43
C PHE A 38 8.84 123.86 19.18
N SER A 39 9.37 122.70 18.80
CA SER A 39 8.54 121.50 18.60
C SER A 39 9.02 120.31 19.42
N ILE A 40 8.09 119.49 19.87
CA ILE A 40 8.39 118.26 20.59
C ILE A 40 7.52 117.12 20.09
N ILE A 41 8.12 115.93 20.00
CA ILE A 41 7.43 114.68 19.70
C ILE A 41 7.78 113.69 20.82
N GLY A 42 6.84 113.43 21.71
CA GLY A 42 6.96 112.42 22.76
C GLY A 42 6.52 111.02 22.31
N SER A 43 6.55 110.08 23.26
CA SER A 43 6.21 108.67 23.01
C SER A 43 4.73 108.35 23.22
N ALA A 44 3.95 109.24 23.85
CA ALA A 44 2.51 109.06 24.06
C ALA A 44 1.65 109.90 23.09
N LYS A 45 0.44 109.42 22.78
CA LYS A 45 -0.50 110.09 21.87
C LYS A 45 -1.03 111.38 22.53
N GLY A 46 -0.66 112.53 21.98
CA GLY A 46 -0.95 113.86 22.55
C GLY A 46 0.29 114.66 22.96
N GLU A 47 1.47 114.03 22.97
CA GLU A 47 2.76 114.69 23.20
C GLU A 47 3.35 115.24 21.89
N THR A 48 2.59 116.04 21.15
CA THR A 48 3.10 116.69 19.94
C THR A 48 2.69 118.15 19.93
N PHE A 49 3.68 119.02 20.14
CA PHE A 49 3.49 120.46 20.20
C PHE A 49 4.44 121.13 19.21
N PHE A 50 3.99 122.21 18.59
CA PHE A 50 4.76 122.97 17.59
C PHE A 50 4.89 124.46 17.97
N SER A 51 4.65 124.78 19.25
CA SER A 51 4.86 126.12 19.79
C SER A 51 5.41 126.06 21.22
N ARG A 52 6.21 127.08 21.58
CA ARG A 52 6.71 127.29 22.94
C ARG A 52 5.61 127.31 24.00
N LYS A 53 4.49 127.96 23.69
CA LYS A 53 3.37 128.16 24.62
C LYS A 53 2.70 126.83 24.98
N ASP A 54 2.51 125.95 23.99
CA ASP A 54 1.85 124.67 24.19
C ASP A 54 2.76 123.68 24.93
N ALA A 55 4.06 123.68 24.62
CA ALA A 55 5.04 122.87 25.33
C ALA A 55 5.12 123.25 26.83
N ILE A 56 5.16 124.54 27.15
CA ILE A 56 5.16 125.01 28.55
C ILE A 56 3.85 124.61 29.26
N ALA A 57 2.69 124.75 28.60
CA ALA A 57 1.41 124.38 29.20
C ALA A 57 1.31 122.88 29.52
N PHE A 58 1.80 122.02 28.63
CA PHE A 58 1.81 120.56 28.85
C PHE A 58 2.72 120.14 30.01
N TYR A 59 3.96 120.66 30.03
CA TYR A 59 4.89 120.35 31.12
C TYR A 59 4.42 120.95 32.45
N ALA A 60 3.82 122.14 32.46
CA ALA A 60 3.22 122.71 33.68
C ALA A 60 2.12 121.82 34.28
N ALA A 61 1.30 121.18 33.44
CA ALA A 61 0.21 120.30 33.88
C ALA A 61 0.69 118.95 34.44
N THR A 62 1.91 118.51 34.09
CA THR A 62 2.47 117.20 34.48
C THR A 62 3.60 117.31 35.51
N ALA A 63 4.19 118.49 35.69
CA ALA A 63 5.38 118.65 36.51
C ALA A 63 5.14 118.47 38.01
N GLU A 64 3.91 118.69 38.51
CA GLU A 64 3.59 118.52 39.95
C GLU A 64 3.54 117.05 40.38
N GLU A 65 3.28 116.11 39.45
CA GLU A 65 3.26 114.67 39.71
C GLU A 65 4.66 114.03 39.68
N LEU A 66 5.60 114.65 38.95
CA LEU A 66 6.97 114.16 38.77
C LEU A 66 7.97 114.84 39.70
N LYS A 67 7.64 116.02 40.24
CA LYS A 67 8.49 116.78 41.16
C LYS A 67 8.88 115.90 42.36
N ASP A 68 10.19 115.75 42.56
CA ASP A 68 10.82 114.95 43.63
C ASP A 68 10.45 113.45 43.62
N LYS A 69 9.80 112.94 42.57
CA LYS A 69 9.34 111.55 42.44
C LYS A 69 9.86 110.82 41.21
N ALA A 70 10.60 111.52 40.34
CA ALA A 70 11.26 110.95 39.17
C ALA A 70 12.71 111.44 39.07
N GLU A 71 13.62 110.53 38.74
CA GLU A 71 15.05 110.83 38.59
C GLU A 71 15.61 110.14 37.34
N LEU A 72 16.45 110.85 36.59
CA LEU A 72 17.22 110.28 35.49
C LEU A 72 18.60 109.85 35.98
N ARG A 73 18.86 108.55 35.98
CA ARG A 73 20.14 107.93 36.36
C ARG A 73 20.90 107.41 35.14
N ASN A 74 22.16 107.06 35.31
CA ASN A 74 23.02 106.46 34.27
C ASN A 74 23.04 107.24 32.94
N ARG A 75 23.10 108.57 33.02
CA ARG A 75 22.97 109.49 31.89
C ARG A 75 24.23 109.48 30.99
N GLN A 76 24.07 109.17 29.71
CA GLN A 76 25.11 109.24 28.68
C GLN A 76 24.72 110.26 27.60
N ILE A 77 25.44 111.39 27.54
CA ILE A 77 25.16 112.49 26.63
C ILE A 77 26.21 112.52 25.50
N ARG A 78 25.77 112.62 24.25
CA ARG A 78 26.61 112.79 23.05
C ARG A 78 26.11 113.98 22.24
N ILE A 79 27.04 114.83 21.81
CA ILE A 79 26.75 115.99 20.97
C ILE A 79 27.17 115.68 19.54
N GLN A 80 26.30 115.99 18.58
CA GLN A 80 26.56 115.88 17.15
C GLN A 80 26.34 117.24 16.49
N PRO A 81 27.39 117.88 15.92
CA PRO A 81 27.23 119.15 15.23
C PRO A 81 26.43 119.01 13.92
N MET A 82 25.61 120.01 13.63
CA MET A 82 24.81 120.13 12.39
C MET A 82 25.23 121.36 11.57
N GLU A 83 24.56 121.58 10.44
CA GLU A 83 24.70 122.80 9.64
C GLU A 83 24.09 124.02 10.37
N GLU A 84 24.50 125.23 9.96
CA GLU A 84 23.96 126.51 10.48
C GLU A 84 24.07 126.76 12.01
N HIS A 85 25.20 126.44 12.65
CA HIS A 85 25.45 126.69 14.08
C HIS A 85 24.44 125.99 15.02
N SER A 86 23.88 124.86 14.59
CA SER A 86 23.02 123.99 15.38
C SER A 86 23.72 122.68 15.76
N VAL A 87 23.24 122.03 16.81
CA VAL A 87 23.76 120.76 17.34
C VAL A 87 22.60 119.85 17.74
N ILE A 88 22.79 118.54 17.66
CA ILE A 88 21.89 117.55 18.27
C ILE A 88 22.56 117.00 19.52
N VAL A 89 21.85 117.03 20.64
CA VAL A 89 22.22 116.38 21.89
C VAL A 89 21.43 115.09 22.00
N HIS A 90 22.12 113.95 21.95
CA HIS A 90 21.55 112.64 22.21
C HIS A 90 21.86 112.21 23.64
N GLU A 91 20.84 111.77 24.37
CA GLU A 91 20.95 111.26 25.72
C GLU A 91 20.31 109.88 25.85
N LEU A 92 21.07 108.95 26.41
CA LEU A 92 20.57 107.65 26.89
C LEU A 92 20.60 107.69 28.43
N CYS A 93 19.50 107.34 29.07
CA CYS A 93 19.40 107.37 30.53
C CYS A 93 18.34 106.38 31.05
N ASP A 94 18.36 106.12 32.35
CA ASP A 94 17.41 105.28 33.04
C ASP A 94 16.45 106.16 33.85
N LEU A 95 15.14 106.01 33.63
CA LEU A 95 14.13 106.67 34.44
C LEU A 95 13.85 105.82 35.68
N TYR A 96 14.01 106.42 36.86
CA TYR A 96 13.60 105.85 38.14
C TYR A 96 12.45 106.66 38.71
N VAL A 97 11.54 105.97 39.40
CA VAL A 97 10.37 106.57 40.04
C VAL A 97 10.31 106.14 41.50
N LEU A 98 9.98 107.07 42.40
CA LEU A 98 9.89 106.80 43.84
C LEU A 98 8.54 106.15 44.16
N LEU A 99 8.56 104.89 44.61
CA LEU A 99 7.38 104.15 45.07
C LEU A 99 7.47 103.98 46.59
N GLU A 100 6.52 104.60 47.30
CA GLU A 100 6.51 104.73 48.77
C GLU A 100 7.77 105.40 49.34
N ASN A 101 8.84 104.62 49.55
CA ASN A 101 10.13 105.05 50.08
C ASN A 101 11.34 104.53 49.28
N ASP A 102 11.14 103.72 48.24
CA ASP A 102 12.21 103.11 47.44
C ASP A 102 12.17 103.51 45.97
N TRP A 103 13.35 103.74 45.40
CA TRP A 103 13.51 104.07 43.98
C TRP A 103 13.41 102.82 43.11
N ALA A 104 12.33 102.70 42.35
CA ALA A 104 12.14 101.63 41.39
C ALA A 104 12.61 102.04 39.99
N PHE A 105 13.33 101.13 39.32
CA PHE A 105 13.67 101.30 37.91
C PHE A 105 12.39 101.23 37.07
N TYR A 106 12.12 102.26 36.29
CA TYR A 106 10.93 102.35 35.44
C TYR A 106 11.22 101.91 34.00
N GLY A 107 12.36 102.35 33.44
CA GLY A 107 12.75 101.93 32.10
C GLY A 107 13.88 102.76 31.49
N HIS A 108 14.41 102.27 30.37
CA HIS A 108 15.42 102.97 29.59
C HIS A 108 14.77 104.06 28.71
N ALA A 109 15.41 105.22 28.62
CA ALA A 109 14.95 106.38 27.85
C ALA A 109 16.02 106.84 26.87
N ARG A 110 15.60 107.13 25.63
CA ARG A 110 16.43 107.81 24.63
C ARG A 110 15.82 109.16 24.29
N ILE A 111 16.61 110.22 24.47
CA ILE A 111 16.21 111.60 24.23
C ILE A 111 17.13 112.19 23.17
N SER A 112 16.57 112.93 22.21
CA SER A 112 17.32 113.70 21.22
C SER A 112 16.80 115.13 21.22
N CYS A 113 17.69 116.11 21.40
CA CYS A 113 17.32 117.53 21.45
C CYS A 113 18.20 118.32 20.48
N VAL A 114 17.57 119.03 19.55
CA VAL A 114 18.26 119.95 18.64
C VAL A 114 18.37 121.31 19.32
N MET A 115 19.58 121.87 19.40
CA MET A 115 19.85 123.17 20.00
C MET A 115 20.61 124.06 19.02
N LYS A 116 20.39 125.37 19.06
CA LYS A 116 21.09 126.37 18.24
C LYS A 116 21.49 127.57 19.10
N LYS A 117 22.65 128.15 18.82
CA LYS A 117 23.12 129.33 19.54
C LYS A 117 22.44 130.58 18.95
N MET A 118 21.64 131.26 19.77
CA MET A 118 20.91 132.48 19.42
C MET A 118 21.20 133.55 20.48
N ASP A 119 21.60 134.75 20.05
CA ASP A 119 21.95 135.87 20.94
C ASP A 119 22.95 135.51 22.05
N GLY A 120 23.90 134.61 21.76
CA GLY A 120 24.93 134.16 22.70
C GLY A 120 24.53 132.96 23.58
N GLU A 121 23.26 132.55 23.59
CA GLU A 121 22.75 131.44 24.41
C GLU A 121 22.30 130.24 23.57
N TRP A 122 22.43 129.03 24.12
CA TRP A 122 21.92 127.82 23.45
C TRP A 122 20.43 127.63 23.74
N LYS A 123 19.62 127.65 22.68
CA LYS A 123 18.17 127.44 22.74
C LYS A 123 17.78 126.11 22.08
N ALA A 124 16.82 125.41 22.65
CA ALA A 124 16.25 124.18 22.09
C ALA A 124 15.24 124.53 20.98
N LEU A 125 15.43 123.89 19.82
CA LEU A 125 14.58 124.01 18.63
C LEU A 125 13.57 122.86 18.55
N HIS A 126 14.04 121.65 18.81
CA HIS A 126 13.24 120.45 18.69
C HIS A 126 13.65 119.40 19.71
N GLN A 127 12.69 118.61 20.20
CA GLN A 127 12.98 117.49 21.09
C GLN A 127 12.18 116.23 20.70
N HIS A 128 12.82 115.08 20.83
CA HIS A 128 12.17 113.78 20.71
C HIS A 128 12.62 112.86 21.86
N ALA A 129 11.66 112.29 22.59
CA ALA A 129 11.91 111.30 23.63
C ALA A 129 11.20 109.98 23.31
N SER A 130 11.90 108.87 23.47
CA SER A 130 11.38 107.52 23.20
C SER A 130 11.74 106.55 24.33
N PHE A 131 10.75 105.80 24.81
CA PHE A 131 10.92 104.69 25.74
C PHE A 131 10.70 103.37 24.97
N PRO A 132 11.69 102.47 24.89
CA PRO A 132 11.65 101.32 23.97
C PRO A 132 10.53 100.31 24.22
N ASP A 133 9.95 100.23 25.43
CA ASP A 133 9.12 99.09 25.84
C ASP A 133 7.70 99.44 26.35
N HIS A 134 7.16 100.62 26.05
CA HIS A 134 5.77 100.95 26.42
C HIS A 134 4.94 101.39 25.21
N ARG A 135 4.11 100.48 24.69
CA ARG A 135 2.89 100.86 23.94
C ARG A 135 1.83 101.26 24.96
N THR A 136 1.68 102.54 25.27
CA THR A 136 0.56 103.02 26.10
C THR A 136 -0.63 103.40 25.22
N GLU A 137 -1.68 102.58 25.27
CA GLU A 137 -3.06 103.06 25.11
C GLU A 137 -3.40 104.03 26.26
N GLU A 138 -4.19 105.05 25.92
CA GLU A 138 -4.83 106.08 26.75
C GLU A 138 -4.37 106.25 28.21
N GLY A 139 -3.71 107.37 28.49
CA GLY A 139 -3.86 108.12 29.74
C GLY A 139 -3.65 107.36 31.05
N ARG A 140 -2.61 106.53 31.18
CA ARG A 140 -2.24 105.92 32.46
C ARG A 140 -1.10 106.66 33.13
N GLN A 141 -1.48 107.49 34.10
CA GLN A 141 -0.60 108.00 35.14
C GLN A 141 -0.01 106.84 35.97
N LEU A 142 1.21 107.06 36.47
CA LEU A 142 1.97 106.18 37.36
C LEU A 142 1.12 105.71 38.57
N ALA A 143 0.59 104.48 38.56
CA ALA A 143 -0.33 103.99 39.59
C ALA A 143 0.31 102.94 40.53
N ALA A 144 1.09 103.40 41.51
CA ALA A 144 1.73 102.58 42.54
C ALA A 144 0.79 101.57 43.25
N LYS A 145 -0.49 101.92 43.44
CA LYS A 145 -1.48 101.11 44.17
C LYS A 145 -1.89 99.80 43.47
N LYS A 146 -1.68 99.66 42.16
CA LYS A 146 -2.06 98.44 41.44
C LYS A 146 -1.02 97.31 41.65
N ILE A 147 0.24 97.67 41.78
CA ILE A 147 1.37 96.74 41.93
C ILE A 147 1.32 96.01 43.28
N GLU A 148 0.89 96.68 44.36
CA GLU A 148 0.76 96.04 45.68
C GLU A 148 -0.29 94.92 45.69
N LYS A 149 -1.43 95.14 45.03
CA LYS A 149 -2.51 94.14 44.98
C LYS A 149 -2.08 92.89 44.21
N GLU A 150 -1.39 93.06 43.09
CA GLU A 150 -0.89 91.95 42.27
C GLU A 150 0.16 91.11 43.02
N ASN A 151 0.99 91.72 43.87
CA ASN A 151 1.99 91.00 44.69
C ASN A 151 1.37 90.11 45.78
N LEU A 152 0.24 90.50 46.37
CA LEU A 152 -0.44 89.68 47.38
C LEU A 152 -1.09 88.44 46.74
N GLU A 153 -1.78 88.63 45.61
CA GLU A 153 -2.37 87.54 44.83
C GLU A 153 -1.29 86.54 44.34
N LEU A 154 -0.08 87.02 44.01
CA LEU A 154 1.04 86.18 43.61
C LEU A 154 1.54 85.27 44.75
N LYS A 155 1.62 85.76 45.99
CA LYS A 155 2.10 84.96 47.14
C LYS A 155 1.16 83.79 47.45
N GLU A 156 -0.15 84.03 47.44
CA GLU A 156 -1.14 82.96 47.68
C GLU A 156 -1.16 81.91 46.57
N ALA A 157 -0.90 82.32 45.32
CA ALA A 157 -0.76 81.40 44.19
C ALA A 157 0.49 80.51 44.30
N VAL A 158 1.62 81.06 44.77
CA VAL A 158 2.87 80.31 45.00
C VAL A 158 2.69 79.26 46.10
N GLN A 159 2.04 79.59 47.22
CA GLN A 159 1.80 78.62 48.29
C GLN A 159 0.94 77.44 47.82
N ARG A 160 -0.21 77.72 47.16
CA ARG A 160 -1.06 76.66 46.59
C ARG A 160 -0.32 75.76 45.61
N ARG A 161 0.50 76.35 44.73
CA ARG A 161 1.34 75.58 43.80
C ARG A 161 2.40 74.73 44.50
N THR A 162 2.93 75.20 45.63
CA THR A 162 3.94 74.47 46.40
C THR A 162 3.31 73.23 47.04
N ASP A 163 2.15 73.37 47.68
CA ASP A 163 1.42 72.24 48.29
C ASP A 163 0.97 71.22 47.21
N GLU A 164 0.48 71.69 46.06
CA GLU A 164 0.15 70.81 44.91
C GLU A 164 1.38 70.08 44.35
N LEU A 165 2.54 70.73 44.32
CA LEU A 165 3.81 70.13 43.86
C LEU A 165 4.32 69.08 44.84
N GLU A 166 4.25 69.33 46.14
CA GLU A 166 4.64 68.35 47.17
C GLU A 166 3.77 67.10 47.11
N TYR A 167 2.45 67.27 47.00
CA TYR A 167 1.52 66.14 46.82
C TYR A 167 1.82 65.36 45.53
N LYS A 168 2.04 66.06 44.40
CA LYS A 168 2.40 65.41 43.13
C LYS A 168 3.76 64.71 43.19
N ASN A 169 4.75 65.29 43.84
CA ASN A 169 6.06 64.65 44.03
C ASN A 169 5.91 63.36 44.83
N ARG A 170 5.11 63.37 45.90
CA ARG A 170 4.85 62.16 46.70
C ARG A 170 4.15 61.06 45.91
N GLU A 171 3.15 61.42 45.10
CA GLU A 171 2.49 60.46 44.21
C GLU A 171 3.45 59.92 43.12
N LEU A 172 4.36 60.75 42.60
CA LEU A 172 5.40 60.33 41.65
C LEU A 172 6.41 59.36 42.28
N GLU A 173 6.81 59.56 43.53
CA GLU A 173 7.67 58.63 44.28
C GLU A 173 7.02 57.25 44.41
N ILE A 174 5.72 57.23 44.78
CA ILE A 174 4.95 55.99 44.89
C ILE A 174 4.86 55.30 43.51
N GLU A 175 4.53 56.02 42.45
CA GLU A 175 4.43 55.41 41.11
C GLU A 175 5.81 54.91 40.62
N ALA A 176 6.89 55.63 40.91
CA ALA A 176 8.25 55.18 40.57
C ALA A 176 8.64 53.89 41.31
N ALA A 177 8.23 53.74 42.57
CA ALA A 177 8.40 52.51 43.34
C ALA A 177 7.60 51.34 42.74
N LEU A 178 6.33 51.58 42.38
CA LEU A 178 5.49 50.59 41.71
C LEU A 178 6.07 50.14 40.36
N GLU A 179 6.63 51.07 39.58
CA GLU A 179 7.25 50.77 38.29
C GLU A 179 8.51 49.92 38.43
N ARG A 180 9.32 50.13 39.48
CA ARG A 180 10.49 49.27 39.78
C ARG A 180 10.05 47.83 40.06
N ILE A 181 8.95 47.64 40.79
CA ILE A 181 8.40 46.31 41.06
C ILE A 181 7.86 45.67 39.77
N ARG A 182 7.14 46.44 38.92
CA ARG A 182 6.69 45.96 37.61
C ARG A 182 7.85 45.50 36.73
N ALA A 183 8.96 46.24 36.73
CA ALA A 183 10.15 45.89 35.97
C ALA A 183 10.74 44.54 36.39
N VAL A 184 10.83 44.27 37.70
CA VAL A 184 11.29 42.95 38.20
C VAL A 184 10.29 41.85 37.84
N ALA A 185 8.99 42.10 37.98
CA ALA A 185 7.95 41.15 37.60
C ALA A 185 8.01 40.78 36.11
N MET A 186 8.27 41.75 35.22
CA MET A 186 8.44 41.49 33.78
C MET A 186 9.74 40.74 33.46
N GLY A 187 10.78 40.90 34.29
CA GLY A 187 12.07 40.23 34.16
C GLY A 187 12.12 38.80 34.70
N MET A 188 11.05 38.30 35.33
CA MET A 188 11.01 36.94 35.89
C MET A 188 11.21 35.87 34.81
N SER A 189 12.09 34.93 35.13
CA SER A 189 12.51 33.77 34.35
C SER A 189 12.26 32.43 35.06
N SER A 190 12.15 32.47 36.40
CA SER A 190 11.83 31.33 37.25
C SER A 190 10.71 31.70 38.21
N THR A 191 9.94 30.71 38.67
CA THR A 191 8.95 30.90 39.75
C THR A 191 9.61 31.35 41.06
N ASN A 192 10.89 31.04 41.27
CA ASN A 192 11.67 31.49 42.43
C ASN A 192 11.99 33.00 42.40
N ASP A 193 11.86 33.66 41.25
CA ASP A 193 12.15 35.10 41.11
C ASP A 193 11.12 35.99 41.85
N LEU A 194 10.01 35.41 42.35
CA LEU A 194 9.07 36.09 43.26
C LEU A 194 9.78 36.63 44.52
N ILE A 195 10.87 36.00 44.94
CA ILE A 195 11.67 36.46 46.09
C ILE A 195 12.30 37.85 45.84
N GLU A 196 12.71 38.14 44.60
CA GLU A 196 13.27 39.45 44.25
C GLU A 196 12.18 40.52 44.23
N ILE A 197 10.93 40.15 43.91
CA ILE A 197 9.78 41.06 44.05
C ILE A 197 9.54 41.40 45.52
N ALA A 198 9.54 40.41 46.42
CA ALA A 198 9.40 40.64 47.86
C ALA A 198 10.50 41.58 48.38
N LYS A 199 11.75 41.41 47.89
CA LYS A 199 12.89 42.25 48.21
C LYS A 199 12.76 43.69 47.73
N VAL A 200 12.37 43.90 46.49
CA VAL A 200 12.15 45.26 45.96
C VAL A 200 10.98 45.90 46.70
N GLN A 201 9.86 45.20 46.91
CA GLN A 201 8.74 45.70 47.70
C GLN A 201 9.16 46.15 49.10
N PHE A 202 9.94 45.34 49.82
CA PHE A 202 10.48 45.72 51.13
C PHE A 202 11.30 47.02 51.04
N THR A 203 12.24 47.07 50.11
CA THR A 203 13.17 48.21 49.95
C THR A 203 12.41 49.50 49.62
N GLU A 204 11.42 49.43 48.74
CA GLU A 204 10.61 50.57 48.33
C GLU A 204 9.69 51.08 49.44
N LEU A 205 9.09 50.17 50.22
CA LEU A 205 8.26 50.55 51.36
C LEU A 205 9.08 51.28 52.44
N MET A 206 10.32 50.83 52.70
CA MET A 206 11.24 51.54 53.60
C MET A 206 11.53 52.97 53.10
N GLN A 207 11.78 53.15 51.80
CA GLN A 207 12.02 54.48 51.21
C GLN A 207 10.78 55.38 51.26
N LEU A 208 9.58 54.80 51.22
CA LEU A 208 8.31 55.51 51.37
C LEU A 208 7.93 55.76 52.85
N GLY A 209 8.85 55.57 53.80
CA GLY A 209 8.63 55.95 55.21
C GLY A 209 7.88 54.91 56.04
N PHE A 210 7.98 53.63 55.68
CA PHE A 210 7.59 52.55 56.56
C PHE A 210 8.79 52.13 57.41
N GLU A 211 8.88 52.59 58.66
CA GLU A 211 10.08 52.38 59.49
C GLU A 211 10.09 51.07 60.30
N ASP A 212 8.90 50.51 60.60
CA ASP A 212 8.73 49.34 61.48
C ASP A 212 8.44 48.03 60.70
N VAL A 213 8.81 47.93 59.42
CA VAL A 213 8.61 46.72 58.60
C VAL A 213 9.59 45.63 59.02
N ARG A 214 9.07 44.44 59.31
CA ARG A 214 9.88 43.25 59.60
C ARG A 214 10.29 42.56 58.30
N ASN A 215 9.32 42.18 57.48
CA ASN A 215 9.53 41.51 56.20
C ASN A 215 8.39 41.85 55.21
N SER A 216 8.69 41.66 53.93
CA SER A 216 7.69 41.59 52.86
C SER A 216 7.50 40.14 52.47
N LEU A 217 6.26 39.73 52.17
CA LEU A 217 5.92 38.35 51.88
C LEU A 217 5.02 38.25 50.65
N ILE A 218 5.23 37.17 49.90
CA ILE A 218 4.37 36.73 48.80
C ILE A 218 4.06 35.25 49.04
N GLY A 219 2.79 34.89 49.10
CA GLY A 219 2.35 33.49 49.24
C GLY A 219 1.64 33.00 47.99
N ILE A 220 1.91 31.77 47.55
CA ILE A 220 1.20 31.11 46.46
C ILE A 220 0.48 29.86 46.98
N PHE A 221 -0.85 29.84 46.87
CA PHE A 221 -1.65 28.68 47.23
C PHE A 221 -1.64 27.63 46.11
N HIS A 222 -1.47 26.36 46.48
CA HIS A 222 -1.55 25.23 45.57
C HIS A 222 -2.88 24.50 45.78
N ASP A 223 -3.76 24.49 44.78
CA ASP A 223 -5.14 23.96 44.93
C ASP A 223 -5.23 22.49 45.35
N SER A 224 -4.20 21.69 45.05
CA SER A 224 -4.14 20.26 45.33
C SER A 224 -3.27 19.92 46.54
N LYS A 225 -2.72 20.91 47.25
CA LYS A 225 -1.79 20.70 48.36
C LYS A 225 -2.23 21.45 49.62
N ASP A 226 -2.00 20.83 50.78
CA ASP A 226 -2.34 21.41 52.10
C ASP A 226 -1.28 22.39 52.62
N TYR A 227 -0.61 23.11 51.72
CA TYR A 227 0.40 24.12 52.04
C TYR A 227 0.38 25.25 51.00
N PHE A 228 0.99 26.39 51.34
CA PHE A 228 1.31 27.45 50.38
C PHE A 228 2.81 27.71 50.38
N THR A 229 3.37 28.09 49.23
CA THR A 229 4.78 28.48 49.14
C THR A 229 4.88 29.96 49.51
N ASP A 230 5.65 30.25 50.56
CA ASP A 230 5.95 31.61 51.03
C ASP A 230 7.30 32.06 50.47
N TYR A 231 7.32 33.23 49.85
CA TYR A 231 8.48 33.94 49.35
C TYR A 231 8.62 35.21 50.17
N ASP A 232 9.54 35.21 51.12
CA ASP A 232 9.65 36.30 52.06
C ASP A 232 11.06 36.89 52.11
N TYR A 233 11.12 38.19 52.36
CA TYR A 233 12.38 38.94 52.38
C TYR A 233 12.43 39.89 53.57
N SER A 234 13.56 39.86 54.26
CA SER A 234 13.96 40.82 55.28
C SER A 234 15.39 41.32 55.02
N ASP A 235 15.64 42.57 55.41
CA ASP A 235 16.97 43.18 55.50
C ASP A 235 17.98 42.39 56.36
N ILE A 236 17.54 41.73 57.43
CA ILE A 236 18.42 41.00 58.35
C ILE A 236 18.65 39.57 57.88
N CYS A 237 17.60 38.91 57.39
CA CYS A 237 17.63 37.46 57.13
C CYS A 237 17.80 37.12 55.64
N GLY A 238 17.72 38.11 54.75
CA GLY A 238 17.72 37.90 53.31
C GLY A 238 16.40 37.33 52.81
N GLY A 239 16.43 36.72 51.63
CA GLY A 239 15.29 36.06 51.02
C GLY A 239 15.20 34.59 51.43
N ASN A 240 13.98 34.13 51.71
CA ASN A 240 13.69 32.74 52.01
C ASN A 240 12.45 32.25 51.24
N ILE A 241 12.46 30.95 50.87
CA ILE A 241 11.37 30.28 50.16
C ILE A 241 11.00 29.02 50.93
N THR A 242 9.79 28.98 51.49
CA THR A 242 9.37 27.89 52.38
C THR A 242 7.94 27.45 52.10
N ASP A 243 7.70 26.14 52.08
CA ASP A 243 6.36 25.57 51.98
C ASP A 243 5.71 25.53 53.37
N ILE A 244 4.75 26.43 53.61
CA ILE A 244 4.08 26.60 54.90
C ILE A 244 2.77 25.79 54.91
N PRO A 245 2.62 24.81 55.82
CA PRO A 245 1.40 24.02 55.90
C PRO A 245 0.21 24.90 56.28
N ILE A 246 -0.90 24.74 55.56
CA ILE A 246 -2.16 25.46 55.82
C ILE A 246 -2.77 24.98 57.14
N ASN A 247 -2.61 23.70 57.46
CA ASN A 247 -3.16 23.07 58.66
C ASN A 247 -2.07 22.93 59.74
N GLY A 248 -2.42 23.16 61.01
CA GLY A 248 -1.53 22.96 62.15
C GLY A 248 -1.17 24.21 62.96
N ASN A 249 -1.73 25.37 62.60
CA ASN A 249 -1.69 26.58 63.41
C ASN A 249 -2.98 27.39 63.21
N VAL A 250 -3.68 27.69 64.31
CA VAL A 250 -5.01 28.34 64.29
C VAL A 250 -4.96 29.73 63.64
N ILE A 251 -3.83 30.44 63.74
CA ILE A 251 -3.64 31.77 63.17
C ILE A 251 -3.52 31.67 61.64
N ILE A 252 -2.69 30.77 61.10
CA ILE A 252 -2.61 30.51 59.65
C ILE A 252 -3.95 30.01 59.12
N GLU A 253 -4.58 29.03 59.76
CA GLU A 253 -5.86 28.48 59.31
C GLU A 253 -6.95 29.58 59.22
N GLY A 254 -7.04 30.42 60.25
CA GLY A 254 -7.96 31.54 60.29
C GLY A 254 -7.65 32.61 59.23
N ALA A 255 -6.38 32.93 59.03
CA ALA A 255 -5.91 33.90 58.04
C ALA A 255 -6.15 33.40 56.61
N VAL A 256 -5.75 32.17 56.29
CA VAL A 256 -5.93 31.54 54.97
C VAL A 256 -7.41 31.39 54.62
N LYS A 257 -8.26 31.01 55.59
CA LYS A 257 -9.72 30.94 55.38
C LYS A 257 -10.31 32.28 54.97
N ARG A 258 -9.84 33.39 55.57
CA ARG A 258 -10.26 34.75 55.18
C ARG A 258 -9.70 35.13 53.81
N MET A 259 -8.43 34.87 53.55
CA MET A 259 -7.78 35.21 52.28
C MET A 259 -8.37 34.47 51.07
N LYS A 260 -8.76 33.20 51.24
CA LYS A 260 -9.42 32.38 50.20
C LYS A 260 -10.91 32.66 50.02
N SER A 261 -11.52 33.54 50.83
CA SER A 261 -12.97 33.78 50.77
C SER A 261 -13.42 34.54 49.53
N ALA A 262 -12.56 35.38 48.96
CA ALA A 262 -12.77 36.07 47.69
C ALA A 262 -11.43 36.53 47.09
N THR A 263 -11.43 36.86 45.81
CA THR A 263 -10.34 37.63 45.19
C THR A 263 -10.42 39.07 45.67
N ASP A 264 -9.30 39.67 46.12
CA ASP A 264 -9.22 41.05 46.64
C ASP A 264 -9.67 41.28 48.09
N VAL A 265 -9.30 40.37 48.99
CA VAL A 265 -9.57 40.50 50.42
C VAL A 265 -8.35 41.07 51.12
N PHE A 266 -8.54 42.22 51.77
CA PHE A 266 -7.60 42.71 52.77
C PHE A 266 -7.79 41.93 54.07
N THR A 267 -6.71 41.35 54.58
CA THR A 267 -6.69 40.65 55.87
C THR A 267 -5.62 41.27 56.76
N GLU A 268 -6.06 41.86 57.88
CA GLU A 268 -5.20 42.22 59.01
C GLU A 268 -5.34 41.13 60.08
N PHE A 269 -4.22 40.66 60.63
CA PHE A 269 -4.23 39.89 61.87
C PHE A 269 -3.03 40.25 62.74
N VAL A 270 -3.23 40.12 64.05
CA VAL A 270 -2.26 40.50 65.07
C VAL A 270 -1.89 39.26 65.85
N VAL A 271 -0.60 39.07 66.09
CA VAL A 271 -0.06 38.01 66.94
C VAL A 271 0.51 38.69 68.19
N GLU A 272 -0.11 38.49 69.34
CA GLU A 272 0.28 39.11 70.61
C GLU A 272 0.08 38.16 71.81
N GLY A 273 0.71 38.48 72.94
CA GLY A 273 0.51 37.72 74.18
C GLY A 273 0.96 36.25 74.11
N GLN A 274 0.08 35.33 74.49
CA GLN A 274 0.39 33.89 74.53
C GLN A 274 0.60 33.28 73.14
N ASP A 275 -0.02 33.85 72.11
CA ASP A 275 0.04 33.38 70.72
C ASP A 275 1.45 33.54 70.10
N MET A 276 2.25 34.47 70.61
CA MET A 276 3.61 34.72 70.12
C MET A 276 4.56 33.53 70.33
N ALA A 277 4.38 32.75 71.41
CA ALA A 277 5.23 31.60 71.67
C ALA A 277 4.94 30.44 70.68
N GLU A 278 3.66 30.16 70.45
CA GLU A 278 3.21 29.15 69.49
C GLU A 278 3.58 29.54 68.05
N TRP A 279 3.44 30.82 67.71
CA TRP A 279 3.83 31.35 66.42
C TRP A 279 5.31 31.15 66.12
N LYS A 280 6.20 31.50 67.07
CA LYS A 280 7.65 31.30 66.92
C LYS A 280 8.01 29.84 66.70
N ALA A 281 7.42 28.93 67.49
CA ALA A 281 7.67 27.49 67.40
C ALA A 281 7.19 26.92 66.05
N PHE A 282 6.04 27.36 65.55
CA PHE A 282 5.52 26.94 64.25
C PHE A 282 6.45 27.36 63.10
N ARG A 283 6.89 28.62 63.09
CA ARG A 283 7.81 29.15 62.07
C ARG A 283 9.12 28.36 62.02
N GLN A 284 9.74 28.15 63.19
CA GLN A 284 10.99 27.41 63.30
C GLN A 284 10.86 25.95 62.86
N LYS A 285 9.73 25.29 63.17
CA LYS A 285 9.45 23.90 62.77
C LYS A 285 9.35 23.74 61.25
N ASN A 286 8.81 24.74 60.56
CA ASN A 286 8.55 24.68 59.12
C ASN A 286 9.68 25.28 58.27
N GLY A 287 10.84 25.57 58.87
CA GLY A 287 12.03 26.00 58.16
C GLY A 287 12.07 27.49 57.82
N GLU A 288 11.19 28.32 58.37
CA GLU A 288 11.34 29.78 58.27
C GLU A 288 12.58 30.26 59.05
N TYR A 289 13.22 31.33 58.56
CA TYR A 289 14.39 31.89 59.22
C TYR A 289 14.08 32.48 60.61
N ASP A 290 15.06 32.38 61.49
CA ASP A 290 15.00 32.93 62.84
C ASP A 290 15.40 34.41 62.85
N ASP A 291 14.42 35.31 62.75
CA ASP A 291 14.64 36.76 62.83
C ASP A 291 14.93 37.19 64.28
N PRO A 292 16.14 37.71 64.58
CA PRO A 292 16.52 38.10 65.94
C PRO A 292 15.59 39.13 66.57
N ARG A 293 14.95 40.01 65.76
CA ARG A 293 14.04 41.06 66.24
C ARG A 293 12.74 40.49 66.82
N ILE A 294 12.36 39.26 66.44
CA ILE A 294 11.14 38.61 66.92
C ILE A 294 11.34 38.04 68.32
N LYS A 295 12.57 37.77 68.74
CA LYS A 295 12.87 37.14 70.04
C LYS A 295 12.23 37.90 71.20
N ASP A 296 12.35 39.23 71.20
CA ASP A 296 11.83 40.12 72.25
C ASP A 296 10.58 40.92 71.84
N ALA A 297 10.01 40.65 70.65
CA ALA A 297 8.81 41.32 70.19
C ALA A 297 7.57 40.93 71.01
N ALA A 298 6.83 41.93 71.49
CA ALA A 298 5.59 41.74 72.24
C ALA A 298 4.36 41.51 71.32
N VAL A 299 4.42 42.01 70.09
CA VAL A 299 3.34 41.96 69.11
C VAL A 299 3.91 41.98 67.68
N LEU A 300 3.22 41.32 66.76
CA LEU A 300 3.44 41.41 65.32
C LEU A 300 2.12 41.68 64.61
N TYR A 301 2.15 42.60 63.66
CA TYR A 301 1.01 42.90 62.79
C TYR A 301 1.28 42.35 61.40
N TYR A 302 0.29 41.71 60.80
CA TYR A 302 0.35 41.19 59.44
C TYR A 302 -0.72 41.85 58.59
N TYR A 303 -0.31 42.30 57.40
CA TYR A 303 -1.18 42.95 56.44
C TYR A 303 -1.04 42.27 55.09
N PHE A 304 -2.12 41.64 54.62
CA PHE A 304 -2.13 40.91 53.37
C PHE A 304 -3.29 41.35 52.49
N TYR A 305 -3.04 41.33 51.18
CA TYR A 305 -4.06 41.39 50.16
C TYR A 305 -4.07 40.10 49.36
N SER A 306 -5.25 39.51 49.16
CA SER A 306 -5.40 38.39 48.23
C SER A 306 -5.43 38.88 46.78
N VAL A 307 -4.72 38.15 45.93
CA VAL A 307 -4.65 38.38 44.48
C VAL A 307 -4.80 37.02 43.82
N ASN A 308 -6.00 36.72 43.33
CA ASN A 308 -6.35 35.39 42.80
C ASN A 308 -6.03 34.28 43.84
N ASN A 309 -5.13 33.35 43.49
CA ASN A 309 -4.67 32.27 44.36
C ASN A 309 -3.32 32.57 45.04
N GLY A 310 -2.91 33.84 45.04
CA GLY A 310 -1.74 34.33 45.78
C GLY A 310 -2.11 35.38 46.82
N ILE A 311 -1.15 35.69 47.67
CA ILE A 311 -1.21 36.77 48.66
C ILE A 311 0.06 37.61 48.56
N VAL A 312 -0.06 38.90 48.82
CA VAL A 312 1.08 39.81 48.97
C VAL A 312 0.87 40.65 50.21
N GLY A 313 1.92 40.88 50.97
CA GLY A 313 1.79 41.57 52.24
C GLY A 313 3.11 41.93 52.91
N ILE A 314 2.98 42.51 54.09
CA ILE A 314 4.09 42.81 54.98
C ILE A 314 3.74 42.40 56.40
N SER A 315 4.76 42.19 57.22
CA SER A 315 4.60 42.18 58.68
C SER A 315 5.38 43.31 59.31
N THR A 316 4.87 43.86 60.42
CA THR A 316 5.43 45.02 61.11
C THR A 316 5.42 44.85 62.62
N PHE A 317 6.29 45.59 63.31
CA PHE A 317 6.34 45.62 64.78
C PHE A 317 5.37 46.63 65.40
N LYS A 318 4.89 47.60 64.62
CA LYS A 318 3.87 48.59 65.03
C LYS A 318 2.76 48.70 64.00
N ARG A 319 1.59 49.15 64.45
CA ARG A 319 0.45 49.36 63.57
C ARG A 319 0.73 50.49 62.57
N ILE A 320 0.44 50.27 61.29
CA ILE A 320 0.63 51.27 60.24
C ILE A 320 -0.56 52.24 60.16
N SER A 321 -0.33 53.45 59.68
CA SER A 321 -1.37 54.49 59.51
C SER A 321 -2.32 54.21 58.34
N SER A 322 -3.46 54.91 58.29
CA SER A 322 -4.40 54.81 57.16
C SER A 322 -3.76 55.22 55.82
N ALA A 323 -2.89 56.23 55.83
CA ALA A 323 -2.14 56.65 54.64
C ALA A 323 -1.17 55.55 54.16
N GLN A 324 -0.53 54.84 55.09
CA GLN A 324 0.33 53.70 54.76
C GLN A 324 -0.47 52.50 54.24
N LEU A 325 -1.67 52.24 54.77
CA LEU A 325 -2.58 51.24 54.21
C LEU A 325 -2.96 51.55 52.76
N ASP A 326 -3.23 52.82 52.45
CA ASP A 326 -3.54 53.24 51.08
C ASP A 326 -2.36 53.02 50.10
N ILE A 327 -1.12 53.22 50.56
CA ILE A 327 0.09 52.90 49.78
C ILE A 327 0.19 51.39 49.57
N LEU A 328 0.04 50.58 50.63
CA LEU A 328 0.13 49.11 50.52
C LEU A 328 -0.92 48.54 49.55
N ARG A 329 -2.13 49.12 49.53
CA ARG A 329 -3.17 48.78 48.55
C ARG A 329 -2.73 49.05 47.10
N LYS A 330 -1.95 50.12 46.84
CA LYS A 330 -1.43 50.39 45.50
C LYS A 330 -0.37 49.35 45.07
N PHE A 331 0.47 48.89 46.00
CA PHE A 331 1.48 47.85 45.75
C PHE A 331 0.85 46.50 45.37
N ARG A 332 -0.29 46.16 45.97
CA ARG A 332 -1.07 44.97 45.58
C ARG A 332 -1.39 44.94 44.09
N ASN A 333 -1.79 46.06 43.49
CA ASN A 333 -2.20 46.08 42.08
C ASN A 333 -1.06 45.69 41.12
N VAL A 334 0.20 45.92 41.52
CA VAL A 334 1.37 45.51 40.76
C VAL A 334 1.63 44.00 40.87
N PHE A 335 1.24 43.40 42.00
CA PHE A 335 1.41 41.97 42.22
C PHE A 335 0.53 41.10 41.30
N ASP A 336 -0.59 41.61 40.78
CA ASP A 336 -1.41 40.88 39.79
C ASP A 336 -0.62 40.57 38.50
N LEU A 337 0.29 41.47 38.09
CA LEU A 337 1.19 41.23 36.95
C LEU A 337 2.21 40.14 37.26
N ALA A 338 2.83 40.18 38.45
CA ALA A 338 3.78 39.17 38.91
C ALA A 338 3.13 37.78 39.02
N TYR A 339 1.93 37.72 39.57
CA TYR A 339 1.17 36.48 39.71
C TYR A 339 0.79 35.87 38.35
N LYS A 340 0.36 36.69 37.37
CA LYS A 340 0.14 36.23 35.99
C LYS A 340 1.42 35.66 35.38
N ARG A 341 2.55 36.36 35.54
CA ARG A 341 3.84 35.89 35.04
C ARG A 341 4.29 34.59 35.69
N TYR A 342 4.08 34.43 37.00
CA TYR A 342 4.30 33.18 37.72
C TYR A 342 3.50 32.01 37.12
N LEU A 343 2.19 32.22 36.86
CA LEU A 343 1.35 31.19 36.23
C LEU A 343 1.84 30.84 34.83
N ASP A 344 2.22 31.83 34.02
CA ASP A 344 2.74 31.60 32.68
C ASP A 344 4.04 30.78 32.70
N ILE A 345 4.97 31.10 33.62
CA ILE A 345 6.23 30.36 33.79
C ILE A 345 5.95 28.93 34.29
N SER A 346 5.12 28.78 35.34
CA SER A 346 4.77 27.47 35.88
C SER A 346 4.10 26.58 34.83
N LYS A 347 3.22 27.16 34.01
CA LYS A 347 2.60 26.45 32.89
C LYS A 347 3.62 26.10 31.80
N ALA A 348 4.54 27.00 31.47
CA ALA A 348 5.60 26.74 30.51
C ALA A 348 6.54 25.62 30.97
N ASP A 349 6.92 25.60 32.26
CA ASP A 349 7.74 24.53 32.84
C ASP A 349 7.02 23.18 32.83
N ALA A 350 5.75 23.15 33.21
CA ALA A 350 4.92 21.95 33.12
C ALA A 350 4.78 21.44 31.68
N GLN A 351 4.60 22.35 30.71
CA GLN A 351 4.55 22.02 29.29
C GLN A 351 5.90 21.51 28.76
N ALA A 352 7.02 22.12 29.18
CA ALA A 352 8.36 21.68 28.79
C ALA A 352 8.65 20.28 29.36
N ARG A 353 8.26 20.02 30.60
CA ARG A 353 8.38 18.69 31.23
C ARG A 353 7.54 17.65 30.49
N GLU A 354 6.29 17.97 30.19
CA GLU A 354 5.41 17.07 29.43
C GLU A 354 5.94 16.79 28.01
N ALA A 355 6.50 17.81 27.34
CA ALA A 355 7.13 17.66 26.03
C ALA A 355 8.38 16.76 26.08
N GLN A 356 9.17 16.82 27.16
CA GLN A 356 10.30 15.91 27.35
C GLN A 356 9.83 14.46 27.51
N VAL A 357 8.79 14.22 28.31
CA VAL A 357 8.24 12.86 28.50
C VAL A 357 7.70 12.31 27.18
N GLU A 358 6.93 13.10 26.41
CA GLU A 358 6.46 12.66 25.08
C GLU A 358 7.62 12.43 24.11
N LEU A 359 8.67 13.24 24.11
CA LEU A 359 9.85 13.00 23.27
C LEU A 359 10.53 11.66 23.60
N SER A 360 10.66 11.33 24.88
CA SER A 360 11.17 10.02 25.33
C SER A 360 10.26 8.87 24.90
N LEU A 361 8.94 9.02 25.03
CA LEU A 361 7.96 8.03 24.54
C LEU A 361 8.06 7.83 23.02
N GLU A 362 8.21 8.91 22.25
CA GLU A 362 8.39 8.85 20.79
C GLU A 362 9.69 8.15 20.39
N ARG A 363 10.80 8.36 21.11
CA ARG A 363 12.04 7.60 20.88
C ARG A 363 11.86 6.11 21.11
N ILE A 364 11.13 5.73 22.17
CA ILE A 364 10.80 4.32 22.44
C ILE A 364 9.89 3.77 21.32
N ARG A 365 8.83 4.50 20.92
CA ARG A 365 7.95 4.12 19.80
C ARG A 365 8.71 3.95 18.47
N ALA A 366 9.67 4.83 18.20
CA ALA A 366 10.53 4.74 17.01
C ALA A 366 11.40 3.48 17.05
N LYS A 367 12.00 3.15 18.20
CA LYS A 367 12.78 1.93 18.39
C LYS A 367 11.91 0.67 18.25
N VAL A 368 10.68 0.69 18.78
CA VAL A 368 9.69 -0.38 18.59
C VAL A 368 9.35 -0.61 17.12
N THR A 369 9.15 0.47 16.37
CA THR A 369 8.85 0.38 14.94
C THR A 369 10.05 -0.17 14.14
N ALA A 370 11.26 0.06 14.62
CA ALA A 370 12.49 -0.41 14.02
C ALA A 370 12.83 -1.89 14.35
N MET A 371 12.04 -2.57 15.18
CA MET A 371 12.23 -3.99 15.50
C MET A 371 12.11 -4.85 14.22
N LYS A 372 13.13 -5.70 13.99
CA LYS A 372 13.27 -6.61 12.85
C LYS A 372 13.14 -8.08 13.26
N VAL A 373 13.60 -8.42 14.46
CA VAL A 373 13.51 -9.78 15.03
C VAL A 373 12.85 -9.73 16.40
N SER A 374 12.25 -10.84 16.81
CA SER A 374 11.55 -10.92 18.10
C SER A 374 12.47 -10.59 19.30
N ASN A 375 13.75 -10.98 19.25
CA ASN A 375 14.73 -10.64 20.29
C ASN A 375 15.00 -9.13 20.46
N ASP A 376 14.64 -8.27 19.50
CA ASP A 376 14.80 -6.81 19.63
C ASP A 376 13.94 -6.21 20.76
N LEU A 377 12.95 -6.95 21.29
CA LEU A 377 12.15 -6.53 22.45
C LEU A 377 13.05 -6.23 23.67
N LEU A 378 14.14 -6.99 23.83
CA LEU A 378 15.10 -6.82 24.91
C LEU A 378 15.80 -5.46 24.86
N ASP A 379 16.13 -4.97 23.66
CA ASP A 379 16.71 -3.65 23.45
C ASP A 379 15.72 -2.52 23.80
N ILE A 380 14.42 -2.76 23.67
CA ILE A 380 13.38 -1.80 24.07
C ILE A 380 13.44 -1.57 25.58
N VAL A 381 13.61 -2.62 26.38
CA VAL A 381 13.69 -2.53 27.84
C VAL A 381 14.92 -1.71 28.28
N VAL A 382 16.06 -1.90 27.62
CA VAL A 382 17.28 -1.11 27.84
C VAL A 382 17.05 0.36 27.46
N THR A 383 16.40 0.61 26.33
CA THR A 383 16.06 1.96 25.85
C THR A 383 15.10 2.66 26.83
N MET A 384 14.11 1.94 27.34
CA MET A 384 13.17 2.45 28.34
C MET A 384 13.90 2.88 29.61
N ARG A 385 14.80 2.07 30.16
CA ARG A 385 15.61 2.50 31.30
C ARG A 385 16.40 3.77 31.00
N THR A 386 17.05 3.81 29.84
CA THR A 386 17.90 4.94 29.43
C THR A 386 17.10 6.24 29.36
N GLU A 387 15.93 6.20 28.72
CA GLU A 387 15.03 7.36 28.63
C GLU A 387 14.41 7.72 29.99
N PHE A 388 14.07 6.73 30.82
CA PHE A 388 13.54 6.95 32.17
C PHE A 388 14.55 7.69 33.06
N VAL A 389 15.82 7.30 33.00
CA VAL A 389 16.92 7.98 33.71
C VAL A 389 17.22 9.34 33.10
N ALA A 390 17.15 9.50 31.77
CA ALA A 390 17.33 10.79 31.10
C ALA A 390 16.27 11.83 31.51
N LEU A 391 15.07 11.39 31.90
CA LEU A 391 14.03 12.23 32.50
C LEU A 391 14.31 12.59 33.97
N GLY A 392 15.43 12.16 34.54
CA GLY A 392 15.83 12.46 35.92
C GLY A 392 15.24 11.52 36.97
N HIS A 393 14.67 10.38 36.57
CA HIS A 393 14.20 9.35 37.49
C HIS A 393 15.33 8.36 37.84
N GLU A 394 15.34 7.88 39.08
CA GLU A 394 16.27 6.85 39.50
C GLU A 394 15.73 5.44 39.18
N ALA A 395 16.56 4.57 38.61
CA ALA A 395 16.24 3.18 38.33
C ALA A 395 17.53 2.34 38.29
N GLN A 396 17.79 1.55 39.34
CA GLN A 396 18.95 0.65 39.35
C GLN A 396 18.80 -0.43 38.29
N TYR A 397 17.74 -1.24 38.44
CA TYR A 397 17.31 -2.21 37.45
C TYR A 397 16.00 -1.78 36.81
N PHE A 398 15.83 -2.11 35.54
CA PHE A 398 14.57 -2.00 34.82
C PHE A 398 14.26 -3.37 34.21
N TRP A 399 13.00 -3.81 34.23
CA TRP A 399 12.61 -5.11 33.71
C TRP A 399 11.28 -5.07 32.98
N HIS A 400 11.07 -6.10 32.18
CA HIS A 400 9.74 -6.56 31.82
C HIS A 400 9.55 -7.98 32.33
N MET A 401 8.30 -8.33 32.63
CA MET A 401 7.95 -9.68 33.02
C MET A 401 6.61 -10.08 32.39
N ARG A 402 6.62 -11.08 31.50
CA ARG A 402 5.41 -11.68 30.91
C ARG A 402 4.80 -12.63 31.92
N TRP A 403 3.48 -12.62 32.03
CA TRP A 403 2.74 -13.57 32.86
C TRP A 403 2.18 -14.68 31.97
N GLN A 404 2.63 -15.92 32.19
CA GLN A 404 2.04 -17.11 31.57
C GLN A 404 1.18 -17.88 32.61
N GLU A 405 0.51 -18.95 32.18
CA GLU A 405 -0.34 -19.75 33.06
C GLU A 405 0.44 -20.40 34.22
N THR A 406 1.64 -20.92 33.95
CA THR A 406 2.44 -21.69 34.92
C THR A 406 3.75 -21.00 35.31
N MET A 407 4.22 -20.05 34.51
CA MET A 407 5.52 -19.39 34.68
C MET A 407 5.49 -17.89 34.33
N TYR A 408 6.59 -17.20 34.62
CA TYR A 408 6.91 -15.85 34.22
C TYR A 408 8.12 -15.88 33.29
N ASP A 409 8.10 -15.07 32.23
CA ASP A 409 9.32 -14.78 31.47
C ASP A 409 9.80 -13.39 31.88
N LYS A 410 10.98 -13.31 32.48
CA LYS A 410 11.53 -12.06 33.01
C LYS A 410 12.84 -11.74 32.32
N ALA A 411 12.93 -10.52 31.78
CA ALA A 411 14.21 -9.96 31.37
C ALA A 411 14.43 -8.60 32.05
N MET A 412 15.64 -8.41 32.55
CA MET A 412 16.04 -7.22 33.28
C MET A 412 17.39 -6.71 32.82
N THR A 413 17.55 -5.39 32.85
CA THR A 413 18.81 -4.73 32.51
C THR A 413 19.96 -5.19 33.42
N SER A 414 21.21 -4.99 33.01
CA SER A 414 22.36 -5.08 33.91
C SER A 414 22.34 -3.95 34.95
N GLY A 415 23.18 -4.05 35.98
CA GLY A 415 23.24 -3.02 37.04
C GLY A 415 23.64 -1.61 36.54
N ASP A 416 24.52 -1.54 35.52
CA ASP A 416 24.82 -0.31 34.79
C ASP A 416 23.72 0.08 33.78
N GLY A 417 22.86 -0.89 33.47
CA GLY A 417 21.76 -0.93 32.52
C GLY A 417 22.07 -0.48 31.10
N THR A 418 23.28 -0.79 30.64
CA THR A 418 23.72 -0.61 29.25
C THR A 418 23.25 -1.74 28.32
N ARG A 419 22.84 -2.88 28.90
CA ARG A 419 22.37 -4.08 28.18
C ARG A 419 21.34 -4.84 29.01
N ILE A 420 20.74 -5.89 28.45
CA ILE A 420 20.06 -6.91 29.25
C ILE A 420 21.10 -7.70 30.03
N GLY A 421 20.89 -7.78 31.35
CA GLY A 421 21.77 -8.46 32.30
C GLY A 421 21.30 -9.87 32.58
N ASN A 422 20.01 -10.04 32.92
CA ASN A 422 19.43 -11.35 33.21
C ASN A 422 18.20 -11.62 32.34
N VAL A 423 18.12 -12.84 31.81
CA VAL A 423 16.94 -13.42 31.15
C VAL A 423 16.66 -14.75 31.85
N MET A 424 15.46 -14.88 32.41
CA MET A 424 15.10 -16.04 33.21
C MET A 424 13.62 -16.37 33.10
N THR A 425 13.30 -17.62 33.40
CA THR A 425 11.92 -18.05 33.64
C THR A 425 11.72 -18.40 35.11
N LEU A 426 10.58 -17.99 35.68
CA LEU A 426 10.27 -18.15 37.11
C LEU A 426 8.89 -18.82 37.28
N PRO A 427 8.66 -19.67 38.29
CA PRO A 427 7.35 -20.27 38.49
C PRO A 427 6.33 -19.26 39.07
N ARG A 428 5.05 -19.37 38.68
CA ARG A 428 3.97 -18.44 39.10
C ARG A 428 3.79 -18.31 40.61
N HIS A 429 4.11 -19.36 41.37
CA HIS A 429 3.95 -19.35 42.83
C HIS A 429 4.95 -18.42 43.54
N MET A 430 6.04 -17.98 42.90
CA MET A 430 6.98 -17.05 43.54
C MET A 430 6.29 -15.74 43.95
N HIS A 431 5.65 -15.06 43.01
CA HIS A 431 4.79 -13.90 43.27
C HIS A 431 3.43 -14.29 43.86
N GLY A 432 2.89 -15.46 43.50
CA GLY A 432 1.64 -15.99 44.07
C GLY A 432 1.67 -16.16 45.59
N ASN A 433 2.86 -16.42 46.16
CA ASN A 433 3.08 -16.56 47.60
C ASN A 433 3.28 -15.21 48.31
N ILE A 434 3.38 -14.09 47.58
CA ILE A 434 3.54 -12.75 48.13
C ILE A 434 2.18 -12.04 48.05
N PRO A 435 1.41 -11.92 49.16
CA PRO A 435 0.00 -11.52 49.11
C PRO A 435 -0.25 -10.17 48.42
N VAL A 436 0.64 -9.19 48.63
CA VAL A 436 0.50 -7.86 48.04
C VAL A 436 0.67 -7.87 46.51
N ILE A 437 1.60 -8.69 46.00
CA ILE A 437 1.82 -8.85 44.56
C ILE A 437 0.70 -9.70 43.96
N ALA A 438 0.36 -10.83 44.57
CA ALA A 438 -0.73 -11.71 44.11
C ALA A 438 -2.08 -10.97 44.04
N ASN A 439 -2.41 -10.15 45.04
CA ASN A 439 -3.63 -9.34 45.02
C ASN A 439 -3.60 -8.29 43.90
N TRP A 440 -2.43 -7.69 43.64
CA TRP A 440 -2.29 -6.73 42.56
C TRP A 440 -2.42 -7.38 41.18
N GLU A 441 -1.79 -8.53 40.96
CA GLU A 441 -1.87 -9.32 39.73
C GLU A 441 -3.31 -9.76 39.40
N ASN A 442 -4.12 -10.03 40.43
CA ASN A 442 -5.54 -10.35 40.30
C ASN A 442 -6.47 -9.11 40.26
N SER A 443 -5.92 -7.89 40.30
CA SER A 443 -6.67 -6.63 40.26
C SER A 443 -6.52 -5.88 38.94
N HIS A 444 -7.23 -4.76 38.80
CA HIS A 444 -7.10 -3.82 37.66
C HIS A 444 -6.29 -2.57 38.02
N LYS A 445 -5.56 -2.58 39.15
CA LYS A 445 -4.75 -1.42 39.53
C LYS A 445 -3.56 -1.26 38.56
N PRO A 446 -3.28 -0.05 38.06
CA PRO A 446 -2.26 0.17 37.04
C PRO A 446 -0.83 -0.02 37.58
N THR A 447 -0.63 0.19 38.89
CA THR A 447 0.70 0.16 39.51
C THR A 447 0.71 -0.52 40.86
N LEU A 448 1.89 -0.98 41.25
CA LEU A 448 2.20 -1.49 42.58
C LEU A 448 3.56 -0.96 43.03
N VAL A 449 3.62 -0.47 44.28
CA VAL A 449 4.88 -0.19 44.98
C VAL A 449 5.07 -1.27 46.04
N TYR A 450 6.12 -2.06 45.92
CA TYR A 450 6.50 -3.08 46.88
C TYR A 450 7.81 -2.68 47.56
N ALA A 451 7.70 -2.01 48.71
CA ALA A 451 8.82 -1.52 49.49
C ALA A 451 9.23 -2.54 50.56
N MET A 452 10.36 -3.21 50.34
CA MET A 452 10.88 -4.29 51.19
C MET A 452 11.93 -3.75 52.16
N ASP A 453 11.92 -4.27 53.39
CA ASP A 453 13.06 -4.14 54.30
C ASP A 453 14.21 -5.07 53.86
N VAL A 454 15.33 -5.01 54.58
CA VAL A 454 16.56 -5.75 54.23
C VAL A 454 16.32 -7.26 54.14
N GLU A 455 15.69 -7.85 55.16
CA GLU A 455 15.47 -9.31 55.21
C GLU A 455 14.50 -9.77 54.12
N THR A 456 13.41 -9.03 53.91
CA THR A 456 12.42 -9.36 52.86
C THR A 456 13.04 -9.24 51.46
N ALA A 457 13.90 -8.25 51.23
CA ALA A 457 14.60 -8.07 49.95
C ALA A 457 15.59 -9.21 49.67
N ILE A 458 16.36 -9.62 50.67
CA ILE A 458 17.30 -10.75 50.59
C ILE A 458 16.54 -12.04 50.26
N ASP A 459 15.47 -12.33 51.00
CA ASP A 459 14.65 -13.53 50.78
C ASP A 459 14.06 -13.58 49.36
N TYR A 460 13.55 -12.44 48.86
CA TYR A 460 13.03 -12.35 47.49
C TYR A 460 14.10 -12.70 46.44
N VAL A 461 15.29 -12.14 46.59
CA VAL A 461 16.40 -12.34 45.63
C VAL A 461 16.92 -13.78 45.68
N ILE A 462 17.04 -14.36 46.88
CA ILE A 462 17.40 -15.79 47.04
C ILE A 462 16.36 -16.69 46.37
N GLN A 463 15.06 -16.41 46.55
CA GLN A 463 14.00 -17.15 45.85
C GLN A 463 14.12 -17.01 44.33
N MET A 464 14.44 -15.82 43.82
CA MET A 464 14.63 -15.60 42.38
C MET A 464 15.78 -16.43 41.83
N ILE A 465 16.91 -16.49 42.56
CA ILE A 465 18.09 -17.26 42.16
C ILE A 465 17.80 -18.77 42.22
N ASN A 466 17.14 -19.25 43.27
CA ASN A 466 16.88 -20.68 43.47
C ASN A 466 15.79 -21.25 42.55
N LEU A 467 14.77 -20.45 42.22
CA LEU A 467 13.63 -20.88 41.41
C LEU A 467 13.78 -20.51 39.93
N GLY A 468 14.68 -19.58 39.60
CA GLY A 468 14.90 -19.10 38.24
C GLY A 468 15.67 -20.09 37.38
N ASN A 469 15.14 -20.36 36.19
CA ASN A 469 15.90 -21.00 35.13
C ASN A 469 16.49 -19.90 34.23
N PHE A 470 17.79 -19.67 34.34
CA PHE A 470 18.48 -18.54 33.70
C PHE A 470 19.04 -18.93 32.34
N GLU A 471 18.66 -18.19 31.31
CA GLU A 471 19.30 -18.23 29.98
C GLU A 471 20.51 -17.28 29.92
N GLN A 472 20.43 -16.17 30.67
CA GLN A 472 21.50 -15.18 30.79
C GLN A 472 21.57 -14.65 32.22
N VAL A 473 22.79 -14.46 32.74
CA VAL A 473 23.05 -13.98 34.11
C VAL A 473 23.98 -12.75 34.10
N ASP A 474 23.63 -11.74 34.89
CA ASP A 474 24.49 -10.58 35.16
C ASP A 474 25.47 -10.91 36.29
N HIS A 475 26.75 -11.08 35.94
CA HIS A 475 27.82 -11.38 36.89
C HIS A 475 28.14 -10.19 37.81
N ASN A 476 27.63 -8.99 37.51
CA ASN A 476 27.81 -7.78 38.32
C ASN A 476 26.57 -7.45 39.17
N ALA A 477 25.66 -8.40 39.37
CA ALA A 477 24.50 -8.20 40.24
C ALA A 477 24.95 -7.91 41.69
N PRO A 478 24.24 -7.03 42.43
CA PRO A 478 24.60 -6.65 43.79
C PRO A 478 24.62 -7.88 44.71
N THR A 479 25.64 -7.95 45.54
CA THR A 479 25.80 -9.00 46.54
C THR A 479 24.79 -8.82 47.68
N LEU A 480 24.59 -9.86 48.48
CA LEU A 480 23.74 -9.78 49.67
C LEU A 480 24.22 -8.72 50.67
N ASP A 481 25.53 -8.46 50.73
CA ASP A 481 26.10 -7.42 51.60
C ASP A 481 25.84 -6.01 51.05
N ASP A 482 25.82 -5.84 49.72
CA ASP A 482 25.39 -4.58 49.09
C ASP A 482 23.93 -4.26 49.45
N MET A 483 23.05 -5.28 49.45
CA MET A 483 21.64 -5.14 49.84
C MET A 483 21.46 -4.72 51.30
N ARG A 484 22.31 -5.20 52.20
CA ARG A 484 22.34 -4.76 53.60
C ARG A 484 22.79 -3.31 53.72
N HIS A 485 23.74 -2.88 52.91
CA HIS A 485 24.28 -1.52 52.94
C HIS A 485 23.27 -0.47 52.46
N ILE A 486 22.48 -0.78 51.42
CA ILE A 486 21.44 0.13 50.90
C ILE A 486 20.17 0.19 51.77
N GLY A 487 20.03 -0.70 52.77
CA GLY A 487 18.93 -0.64 53.75
C GLY A 487 17.57 -1.12 53.22
N GLY A 488 17.55 -2.04 52.24
CA GLY A 488 16.33 -2.62 51.66
C GLY A 488 16.22 -2.41 50.15
N LEU A 489 15.05 -2.72 49.58
CA LEU A 489 14.81 -2.60 48.14
C LEU A 489 13.34 -2.25 47.87
N THR A 490 13.08 -1.31 46.97
CA THR A 490 11.72 -1.00 46.52
C THR A 490 11.56 -1.38 45.05
N PHE A 491 10.50 -2.12 44.74
CA PHE A 491 10.05 -2.33 43.36
C PHE A 491 8.84 -1.46 43.05
N VAL A 492 8.93 -0.76 41.92
CA VAL A 492 7.82 0.01 41.34
C VAL A 492 7.44 -0.66 40.04
N MET A 493 6.24 -1.22 39.98
CA MET A 493 5.73 -2.00 38.86
C MET A 493 4.53 -1.31 38.22
N ALA A 494 4.46 -1.35 36.90
CA ALA A 494 3.31 -0.95 36.12
C ALA A 494 2.81 -2.13 35.29
N ARG A 495 1.50 -2.30 35.27
CA ARG A 495 0.82 -3.37 34.53
C ARG A 495 0.85 -3.07 33.03
N THR A 496 1.11 -4.12 32.25
CA THR A 496 0.94 -4.16 30.80
C THR A 496 -0.18 -5.14 30.45
N THR A 497 -0.59 -5.21 29.19
CA THR A 497 -1.62 -6.18 28.73
C THR A 497 -1.19 -7.64 28.86
N HIS A 498 0.12 -7.93 28.91
CA HIS A 498 0.68 -9.29 28.92
C HIS A 498 1.51 -9.59 30.19
N GLY A 499 1.55 -8.66 31.14
CA GLY A 499 2.29 -8.81 32.39
C GLY A 499 2.61 -7.46 33.02
N GLU A 500 3.90 -7.15 33.16
CA GLU A 500 4.38 -5.92 33.78
C GLU A 500 5.69 -5.40 33.19
N ILE A 501 5.96 -4.13 33.46
CA ILE A 501 7.31 -3.56 33.50
C ILE A 501 7.56 -2.97 34.88
N GLY A 502 8.81 -2.84 35.28
CA GLY A 502 9.13 -2.24 36.56
C GLY A 502 10.56 -1.77 36.68
N PHE A 503 10.82 -1.01 37.74
CA PHE A 503 12.16 -0.60 38.12
C PHE A 503 12.38 -0.72 39.63
N SER A 504 13.66 -0.77 40.02
CA SER A 504 14.06 -0.87 41.42
C SER A 504 14.72 0.41 41.92
N LEU A 505 14.44 0.74 43.19
CA LEU A 505 15.08 1.81 43.95
C LEU A 505 15.86 1.22 45.14
N PRO A 506 17.03 1.80 45.48
CA PRO A 506 17.78 1.38 46.66
C PRO A 506 17.04 1.77 47.95
N GLY A 507 17.02 0.85 48.91
CA GLY A 507 16.41 1.07 50.22
C GLY A 507 14.88 0.93 50.22
N ARG A 508 14.30 1.06 51.42
CA ARG A 508 12.85 1.01 51.61
C ARG A 508 12.21 2.38 51.37
N VAL A 509 11.74 2.61 50.15
CA VAL A 509 11.04 3.83 49.72
C VAL A 509 9.54 3.53 49.55
N PRO A 510 8.67 3.78 50.56
CA PRO A 510 7.24 3.47 50.48
C PRO A 510 6.46 4.45 49.60
N ASN A 511 6.93 5.70 49.47
CA ASN A 511 6.30 6.76 48.68
C ASN A 511 7.29 7.27 47.62
N PRO A 512 7.55 6.50 46.55
CA PRO A 512 8.44 6.97 45.48
C PRO A 512 7.82 8.17 44.74
N PRO A 513 8.63 8.98 44.02
CA PRO A 513 8.15 10.18 43.34
C PRO A 513 6.95 9.89 42.43
N ALA A 514 5.85 10.63 42.61
CA ALA A 514 4.62 10.40 41.85
C ALA A 514 4.82 10.58 40.33
N ASP A 515 5.70 11.49 39.92
CA ASP A 515 6.08 11.69 38.51
C ASP A 515 6.73 10.44 37.91
N ALA A 516 7.61 9.75 38.67
CA ALA A 516 8.25 8.51 38.20
C ALA A 516 7.23 7.39 37.99
N ILE A 517 6.25 7.27 38.89
CA ILE A 517 5.15 6.30 38.76
C ILE A 517 4.29 6.63 37.53
N ALA A 518 3.93 7.90 37.34
CA ALA A 518 3.13 8.34 36.20
C ALA A 518 3.85 8.11 34.86
N THR A 519 5.14 8.42 34.78
CA THR A 519 6.00 8.12 33.63
C THR A 519 6.05 6.61 33.35
N LEU A 520 6.20 5.77 34.38
CA LEU A 520 6.24 4.31 34.21
C LEU A 520 4.93 3.76 33.62
N VAL A 521 3.77 4.28 34.03
CA VAL A 521 2.47 3.88 33.46
C VAL A 521 2.39 4.21 31.97
N ARG A 522 2.90 5.36 31.54
CA ARG A 522 2.93 5.75 30.13
C ARG A 522 3.90 4.86 29.34
N PHE A 523 5.04 4.53 29.94
CA PHE A 523 6.03 3.60 29.38
C PHE A 523 5.42 2.19 29.21
N ALA A 524 4.60 1.72 30.15
CA ALA A 524 3.89 0.45 30.05
C ALA A 524 2.95 0.40 28.84
N ALA A 525 2.21 1.49 28.58
CA ALA A 525 1.34 1.59 27.42
C ALA A 525 2.11 1.55 26.08
N VAL A 526 3.32 2.13 26.02
CA VAL A 526 4.19 2.01 24.83
C VAL A 526 4.81 0.62 24.73
N PHE A 527 5.16 -0.01 25.85
CA PHE A 527 5.65 -1.37 25.86
C PHE A 527 4.60 -2.37 25.34
N ASP A 528 3.31 -2.13 25.55
CA ASP A 528 2.25 -2.93 24.93
C ASP A 528 2.26 -2.90 23.39
N LEU A 529 2.77 -1.82 22.78
CA LEU A 529 3.00 -1.77 21.34
C LEU A 529 4.23 -2.59 20.95
N ALA A 530 5.31 -2.48 21.73
CA ALA A 530 6.52 -3.29 21.56
C ALA A 530 6.20 -4.79 21.63
N TYR A 531 5.36 -5.17 22.58
CA TYR A 531 4.98 -6.55 22.81
C TYR A 531 4.10 -7.12 21.70
N ARG A 532 3.12 -6.34 21.22
CA ARG A 532 2.33 -6.73 20.04
C ARG A 532 3.23 -6.95 18.82
N ARG A 533 4.19 -6.04 18.60
CA ARG A 533 5.18 -6.18 17.52
C ARG A 533 6.05 -7.43 17.70
N PHE A 534 6.44 -7.75 18.93
CA PHE A 534 7.15 -8.98 19.26
C PHE A 534 6.35 -10.24 18.88
N GLU A 535 5.07 -10.32 19.25
CA GLU A 535 4.21 -11.46 18.90
C GLU A 535 4.01 -11.56 17.37
N ASP A 536 3.82 -10.42 16.69
CA ASP A 536 3.74 -10.37 15.21
C ASP A 536 5.03 -10.88 14.56
N LEU A 537 6.19 -10.43 15.05
CA LEU A 537 7.50 -10.86 14.54
C LEU A 537 7.75 -12.35 14.82
N LYS A 538 7.40 -12.84 16.02
CA LYS A 538 7.53 -14.27 16.38
C LYS A 538 6.65 -15.15 15.48
N SER A 539 5.43 -14.70 15.18
CA SER A 539 4.55 -15.37 14.21
C SER A 539 5.14 -15.34 12.80
N SER A 540 5.65 -14.19 12.35
CA SER A 540 6.31 -14.03 11.04
C SER A 540 7.55 -14.92 10.91
N GLU A 541 8.42 -14.97 11.91
CA GLU A 541 9.60 -15.83 11.96
C GLU A 541 9.21 -17.31 11.85
N LYS A 542 8.17 -17.74 12.57
CA LYS A 542 7.62 -19.10 12.46
C LYS A 542 7.08 -19.39 11.06
N GLN A 543 6.37 -18.44 10.45
CA GLN A 543 5.85 -18.57 9.08
C GLN A 543 6.98 -18.64 8.04
N ILE A 544 8.03 -17.83 8.18
CA ILE A 544 9.21 -17.86 7.30
C ILE A 544 9.90 -19.23 7.42
N ARG A 545 10.06 -19.74 8.65
CA ARG A 545 10.63 -21.06 8.89
C ARG A 545 9.81 -22.16 8.22
N GLU A 546 8.49 -22.12 8.36
CA GLU A 546 7.58 -23.08 7.72
C GLU A 546 7.64 -23.00 6.18
N ALA A 547 7.67 -21.78 5.63
CA ALA A 547 7.79 -21.58 4.18
C ALA A 547 9.13 -22.09 3.63
N GLN A 548 10.23 -21.98 4.39
CA GLN A 548 11.51 -22.57 4.03
C GLN A 548 11.44 -24.10 3.98
N ILE A 549 10.75 -24.73 4.95
CA ILE A 549 10.54 -26.19 4.98
C ILE A 549 9.70 -26.62 3.77
N GLU A 550 8.59 -25.93 3.46
CA GLU A 550 7.78 -26.25 2.29
C GLU A 550 8.55 -26.03 0.97
N LEU A 551 9.35 -24.96 0.84
CA LEU A 551 10.17 -24.74 -0.34
C LEU A 551 11.22 -25.85 -0.53
N ALA A 552 11.82 -26.31 0.57
CA ALA A 552 12.76 -27.44 0.57
C ALA A 552 12.07 -28.73 0.11
N LEU A 553 10.88 -29.05 0.64
CA LEU A 553 10.07 -30.20 0.21
C LEU A 553 9.68 -30.08 -1.27
N GLU A 554 9.27 -28.89 -1.73
CA GLU A 554 8.87 -28.65 -3.11
C GLU A 554 10.04 -28.76 -4.10
N ARG A 555 11.26 -28.37 -3.70
CA ARG A 555 12.46 -28.60 -4.52
C ARG A 555 12.75 -30.10 -4.72
N VAL A 556 12.56 -30.90 -3.69
CA VAL A 556 12.66 -32.36 -3.80
C VAL A 556 11.57 -32.92 -4.72
N ARG A 557 10.31 -32.45 -4.59
CA ARG A 557 9.21 -32.81 -5.51
C ARG A 557 9.48 -32.38 -6.95
N ALA A 558 9.99 -31.16 -7.16
CA ALA A 558 10.27 -30.64 -8.49
C ALA A 558 11.38 -31.43 -9.18
N ARG A 559 12.49 -31.74 -8.48
CA ARG A 559 13.54 -32.61 -9.04
C ARG A 559 12.99 -33.98 -9.42
N THR A 560 12.14 -34.54 -8.57
CA THR A 560 11.43 -35.80 -8.80
C THR A 560 10.54 -35.75 -10.03
N MET A 561 9.73 -34.71 -10.18
CA MET A 561 8.83 -34.55 -11.33
C MET A 561 9.59 -34.35 -12.65
N ALA A 562 10.81 -33.80 -12.57
CA ALA A 562 11.68 -33.59 -13.72
C ALA A 562 12.40 -34.88 -14.20
N MET A 563 12.40 -35.95 -13.40
CA MET A 563 13.03 -37.24 -13.76
C MET A 563 12.43 -37.78 -15.07
N GLN A 564 13.28 -38.07 -16.05
CA GLN A 564 12.90 -38.69 -17.33
C GLN A 564 13.22 -40.18 -17.35
N HIS A 565 14.26 -40.59 -16.61
CA HIS A 565 14.74 -41.96 -16.58
C HIS A 565 14.76 -42.54 -15.17
N SER A 566 14.58 -43.85 -15.08
CA SER A 566 14.59 -44.54 -13.77
C SER A 566 15.96 -44.48 -13.06
N ASN A 567 17.06 -44.31 -13.80
CA ASN A 567 18.40 -44.17 -13.21
C ASN A 567 18.67 -42.83 -12.48
N GLU A 568 17.79 -41.83 -12.61
CA GLU A 568 17.92 -40.50 -11.96
C GLU A 568 17.46 -40.47 -10.49
N LEU A 569 16.95 -41.58 -9.93
CA LEU A 569 16.46 -41.64 -8.54
C LEU A 569 17.53 -41.22 -7.53
N ALA A 570 18.79 -41.52 -7.83
CA ALA A 570 19.93 -41.23 -6.98
C ALA A 570 20.16 -39.70 -6.84
N ASP A 571 19.94 -38.92 -7.89
CA ASP A 571 20.03 -37.45 -7.85
C ASP A 571 18.97 -36.81 -6.93
N ALA A 572 17.77 -37.40 -6.88
CA ALA A 572 16.70 -36.91 -6.01
C ALA A 572 17.08 -37.02 -4.52
N SER A 573 17.86 -38.04 -4.16
CA SER A 573 18.41 -38.21 -2.79
C SER A 573 19.47 -37.18 -2.46
N PHE A 574 20.36 -36.86 -3.41
CA PHE A 574 21.36 -35.80 -3.20
C PHE A 574 20.70 -34.43 -2.96
N VAL A 575 19.62 -34.12 -3.70
CA VAL A 575 18.84 -32.90 -3.48
C VAL A 575 18.19 -32.89 -2.10
N LEU A 576 17.66 -34.03 -1.65
CA LEU A 576 17.06 -34.18 -0.32
C LEU A 576 18.06 -33.86 0.79
N ASP A 577 19.25 -34.47 0.76
CA ASP A 577 20.33 -34.20 1.72
C ASP A 577 20.72 -32.71 1.72
N THR A 578 20.90 -32.12 0.54
CA THR A 578 21.22 -30.70 0.40
C THR A 578 20.14 -29.81 1.03
N GLN A 579 18.85 -30.13 0.82
CA GLN A 579 17.76 -29.34 1.38
C GLN A 579 17.68 -29.45 2.90
N VAL A 580 17.95 -30.62 3.49
CA VAL A 580 17.97 -30.80 4.95
C VAL A 580 19.08 -29.96 5.59
N ARG A 581 20.28 -29.93 5.00
CA ARG A 581 21.37 -29.06 5.47
C ARG A 581 21.01 -27.57 5.36
N LEU A 582 20.36 -27.15 4.28
CA LEU A 582 19.91 -25.75 4.10
C LEU A 582 18.85 -25.31 5.12
N LEU A 583 18.14 -26.26 5.74
CA LEU A 583 17.26 -25.97 6.88
C LEU A 583 18.04 -25.83 8.21
N GLY A 584 19.37 -25.87 8.19
CA GLY A 584 20.21 -25.72 9.38
C GLY A 584 20.33 -26.98 10.23
N ILE A 585 19.89 -28.13 9.72
CA ILE A 585 20.06 -29.42 10.38
C ILE A 585 21.41 -29.97 9.95
N GLN A 586 22.35 -30.10 10.88
CA GLN A 586 23.67 -30.65 10.59
C GLN A 586 23.59 -32.17 10.39
N THR A 587 23.92 -32.63 9.20
CA THR A 587 23.95 -34.06 8.85
C THR A 587 25.34 -34.51 8.43
N TRP A 588 25.76 -35.69 8.93
CA TRP A 588 26.93 -36.40 8.45
C TRP A 588 26.68 -36.97 7.03
N GLY A 589 25.50 -37.54 6.85
CA GLY A 589 25.00 -38.01 5.56
C GLY A 589 23.53 -38.36 5.66
N CYS A 590 22.90 -38.51 4.50
CA CYS A 590 21.54 -39.01 4.39
C CYS A 590 21.52 -40.21 3.46
N ALA A 591 20.60 -41.13 3.70
CA ALA A 591 20.37 -42.23 2.80
C ALA A 591 18.89 -42.52 2.63
N PHE A 592 18.56 -43.28 1.60
CA PHE A 592 17.27 -43.95 1.54
C PHE A 592 17.48 -45.44 1.28
N ASN A 593 16.71 -46.25 2.00
CA ASN A 593 16.84 -47.68 2.03
C ASN A 593 15.51 -48.30 1.60
N ILE A 594 15.53 -49.03 0.50
CA ILE A 594 14.35 -49.68 -0.10
C ILE A 594 14.35 -51.16 0.27
N TYR A 595 13.23 -51.62 0.81
CA TYR A 595 13.09 -53.01 1.26
C TYR A 595 12.87 -53.96 0.08
N GLY A 596 13.76 -54.95 -0.04
CA GLY A 596 13.54 -56.15 -0.86
C GLY A 596 13.13 -57.35 -0.03
N ASP A 597 12.97 -58.50 -0.71
CA ASP A 597 12.48 -59.75 -0.12
C ASP A 597 13.45 -60.32 0.94
N ASN A 598 14.75 -60.40 0.61
CA ASN A 598 15.79 -60.96 1.51
C ASN A 598 16.80 -59.91 2.02
N GLU A 599 17.04 -58.87 1.23
CA GLU A 599 18.00 -57.79 1.50
C GLU A 599 17.40 -56.46 1.06
N SER A 600 17.92 -55.35 1.59
CA SER A 600 17.47 -54.01 1.22
C SER A 600 18.52 -53.35 0.33
N THR A 601 18.13 -52.32 -0.43
CA THR A 601 19.07 -51.57 -1.27
C THR A 601 19.13 -50.14 -0.78
N GLU A 602 20.34 -49.64 -0.56
CA GLU A 602 20.56 -48.31 -0.02
C GLU A 602 21.31 -47.41 -1.00
N TRP A 603 20.92 -46.14 -1.00
CA TRP A 603 21.57 -45.06 -1.71
C TRP A 603 21.98 -44.00 -0.69
N PHE A 604 23.29 -43.91 -0.48
CA PHE A 604 23.88 -43.00 0.50
C PHE A 604 24.44 -41.76 -0.19
N SER A 605 24.14 -40.60 0.40
CA SER A 605 24.57 -39.28 -0.04
C SER A 605 25.21 -38.53 1.13
N SER A 606 26.32 -37.86 0.87
CA SER A 606 26.99 -36.99 1.83
C SER A 606 27.60 -35.78 1.13
N GLU A 607 28.28 -34.92 1.90
CA GLU A 607 29.06 -33.80 1.38
C GLU A 607 30.17 -34.24 0.41
N ALA A 608 30.67 -35.47 0.55
CA ALA A 608 31.67 -36.04 -0.35
C ALA A 608 31.07 -36.53 -1.69
N GLY A 609 29.75 -36.44 -1.85
CA GLY A 609 29.01 -36.94 -3.00
C GLY A 609 28.19 -38.19 -2.68
N MET A 610 27.78 -38.88 -3.74
CA MET A 610 26.86 -40.02 -3.69
C MET A 610 27.59 -41.32 -3.98
N LEU A 611 27.28 -42.37 -3.21
CA LEU A 611 27.79 -43.71 -3.47
C LEU A 611 26.93 -44.45 -4.51
N PRO A 612 27.50 -45.39 -5.28
CA PRO A 612 26.71 -46.35 -6.04
C PRO A 612 25.76 -47.12 -5.11
N PRO A 613 24.56 -47.51 -5.57
CA PRO A 613 23.64 -48.30 -4.74
C PRO A 613 24.26 -49.61 -4.30
N TYR A 614 24.05 -49.96 -3.04
CA TYR A 614 24.61 -51.17 -2.44
C TYR A 614 23.57 -51.93 -1.62
N LYS A 615 23.85 -53.20 -1.37
CA LYS A 615 22.97 -54.09 -0.63
C LYS A 615 23.24 -53.98 0.85
N THR A 616 22.16 -53.84 1.63
CA THR A 616 22.20 -53.83 3.09
C THR A 616 21.62 -55.15 3.61
N PRO A 617 22.41 -55.91 4.40
CA PRO A 617 21.95 -57.16 4.98
C PRO A 617 20.89 -56.90 6.05
N ARG A 618 20.04 -57.89 6.33
CA ARG A 618 19.05 -57.84 7.42
C ARG A 618 19.70 -58.22 8.75
N GLU A 619 20.76 -57.50 9.09
CA GLU A 619 21.59 -57.71 10.28
C GLU A 619 21.87 -56.38 10.99
N ASP A 620 22.17 -56.46 12.29
CA ASP A 620 22.53 -55.33 13.15
C ASP A 620 21.57 -54.12 13.02
N PHE A 621 22.09 -52.90 12.85
CA PHE A 621 21.32 -51.66 12.69
C PHE A 621 20.24 -51.77 11.61
N PHE A 622 20.57 -52.33 10.44
CA PHE A 622 19.61 -52.45 9.33
C PHE A 622 18.45 -53.39 9.64
N LEU A 623 18.67 -54.44 10.46
CA LEU A 623 17.58 -55.29 10.95
C LEU A 623 16.67 -54.53 11.92
N ARG A 624 17.25 -53.83 12.90
CA ARG A 624 16.49 -53.07 13.89
C ARG A 624 15.65 -51.98 13.25
N ALA A 625 16.24 -51.20 12.34
CA ALA A 625 15.53 -50.19 11.56
C ALA A 625 14.40 -50.81 10.71
N TYR A 626 14.64 -51.94 10.04
CA TYR A 626 13.61 -52.64 9.28
C TYR A 626 12.43 -53.10 10.15
N GLU A 627 12.71 -53.72 11.30
CA GLU A 627 11.68 -54.20 12.22
C GLU A 627 10.86 -53.04 12.81
N ALA A 628 11.51 -51.92 13.13
CA ALA A 628 10.84 -50.71 13.60
C ALA A 628 9.83 -50.19 12.56
N GLY A 629 10.24 -50.13 11.28
CA GLY A 629 9.35 -49.77 10.18
C GLY A 629 8.19 -50.75 10.00
N LYS A 630 8.45 -52.06 10.12
CA LYS A 630 7.39 -53.10 10.04
C LYS A 630 6.41 -53.06 11.20
N LYS A 631 6.82 -52.56 12.36
CA LYS A 631 5.94 -52.30 13.51
C LYS A 631 5.10 -51.03 13.35
N GLY A 632 5.28 -50.26 12.26
CA GLY A 632 4.51 -49.06 11.96
C GLY A 632 4.99 -47.81 12.72
N GLN A 633 6.24 -47.79 13.19
CA GLN A 633 6.83 -46.56 13.75
C GLN A 633 6.98 -45.50 12.65
N GLN A 634 6.89 -44.22 13.01
CA GLN A 634 7.14 -43.11 12.08
C GLN A 634 8.61 -42.70 12.04
N VAL A 635 9.27 -42.77 13.20
CA VAL A 635 10.69 -42.46 13.39
C VAL A 635 11.29 -43.52 14.31
N TYR A 636 12.46 -44.04 13.94
CA TYR A 636 13.33 -44.85 14.77
C TYR A 636 14.64 -44.07 14.98
N VAL A 637 15.10 -43.99 16.23
CA VAL A 637 16.34 -43.29 16.57
C VAL A 637 17.27 -44.24 17.29
N GLU A 638 18.51 -44.30 16.84
CA GLU A 638 19.57 -45.06 17.48
C GLU A 638 20.81 -44.19 17.68
N GLU A 639 21.33 -44.14 18.90
CA GLU A 639 22.54 -43.41 19.24
C GLU A 639 23.72 -44.38 19.30
N PHE A 640 24.81 -44.01 18.63
CA PHE A 640 26.09 -44.70 18.67
C PHE A 640 27.13 -43.78 19.31
N ALA A 641 27.74 -44.20 20.42
CA ALA A 641 28.76 -43.42 21.12
C ALA A 641 29.89 -44.32 21.64
N GLY A 642 31.12 -43.83 21.65
CA GLY A 642 32.26 -44.54 22.24
C GLY A 642 32.55 -45.89 21.54
N GLU A 643 32.64 -46.97 22.30
CA GLU A 643 32.91 -48.32 21.76
C GLU A 643 31.81 -48.80 20.81
N ASP A 644 30.55 -48.43 21.04
CA ASP A 644 29.42 -48.81 20.18
C ASP A 644 29.51 -48.13 18.81
N CYS A 645 29.97 -46.87 18.76
CA CYS A 645 30.22 -46.18 17.49
C CYS A 645 31.34 -46.85 16.71
N LYS A 646 32.42 -47.25 17.38
CA LYS A 646 33.51 -47.99 16.74
C LYS A 646 33.03 -49.34 16.18
N ALA A 647 32.27 -50.10 16.96
CA ALA A 647 31.70 -51.38 16.52
C ALA A 647 30.76 -51.20 15.31
N HIS A 648 29.95 -50.15 15.29
CA HIS A 648 29.10 -49.82 14.15
C HIS A 648 29.89 -49.56 12.87
N TYR A 649 30.97 -48.76 12.93
CA TYR A 649 31.82 -48.51 11.76
C TYR A 649 32.64 -49.74 11.34
N ASP A 650 33.10 -50.57 12.29
CA ASP A 650 33.74 -51.86 12.00
C ASP A 650 32.79 -52.80 11.25
N TYR A 651 31.50 -52.80 11.62
CA TYR A 651 30.45 -53.51 10.88
C TYR A 651 30.23 -52.91 9.48
N LEU A 652 30.07 -51.59 9.35
CA LEU A 652 29.89 -50.93 8.05
C LEU A 652 31.07 -51.18 7.09
N LEU A 653 32.29 -51.35 7.61
CA LEU A 653 33.48 -51.72 6.82
C LEU A 653 33.37 -53.10 6.15
N THR A 654 32.52 -54.00 6.67
CA THR A 654 32.27 -55.32 6.08
C THR A 654 31.33 -55.27 4.87
N ILE A 655 30.55 -54.20 4.72
CA ILE A 655 29.55 -54.06 3.66
C ILE A 655 30.24 -53.65 2.36
N PRO A 656 30.04 -54.38 1.24
CA PRO A 656 30.60 -54.00 -0.06
C PRO A 656 30.17 -52.59 -0.48
N ILE A 657 31.02 -51.85 -1.21
CA ILE A 657 30.84 -50.44 -1.62
C ILE A 657 30.92 -49.46 -0.45
N MET A 658 30.12 -49.61 0.61
CA MET A 658 30.18 -48.75 1.80
C MET A 658 31.54 -48.89 2.51
N GLY A 659 31.99 -50.12 2.74
CA GLY A 659 33.27 -50.39 3.36
C GLY A 659 34.47 -49.92 2.52
N ASP A 660 34.37 -49.96 1.18
CA ASP A 660 35.40 -49.42 0.29
C ASP A 660 35.46 -47.88 0.38
N ALA A 661 34.30 -47.22 0.43
CA ALA A 661 34.21 -45.78 0.64
C ALA A 661 34.80 -45.36 2.00
N LEU A 662 34.46 -46.08 3.07
CA LEU A 662 35.00 -45.83 4.42
C LEU A 662 36.51 -46.09 4.50
N ARG A 663 37.02 -47.15 3.86
CA ARG A 663 38.47 -47.38 3.74
C ARG A 663 39.18 -46.27 2.96
N GLY A 664 38.57 -45.79 1.88
CA GLY A 664 39.05 -44.64 1.12
C GLY A 664 39.10 -43.36 1.96
N MET A 665 38.10 -43.15 2.82
CA MET A 665 38.05 -42.03 3.76
C MET A 665 39.20 -42.07 4.77
N LEU A 666 39.48 -43.25 5.36
CA LEU A 666 40.62 -43.45 6.26
C LEU A 666 41.96 -43.22 5.54
N ALA A 667 42.10 -43.70 4.29
CA ALA A 667 43.29 -43.49 3.47
C ALA A 667 43.53 -42.01 3.12
N ALA A 668 42.47 -41.18 3.09
CA ALA A 668 42.54 -39.73 2.92
C ALA A 668 42.85 -38.97 4.23
N GLY A 669 43.14 -39.66 5.33
CA GLY A 669 43.54 -39.08 6.61
C GLY A 669 42.38 -38.54 7.47
N ARG A 670 41.13 -38.90 7.17
CA ARG A 670 39.96 -38.56 8.00
C ARG A 670 39.66 -39.69 9.00
N SER A 671 39.16 -39.35 10.18
CA SER A 671 38.73 -40.31 11.21
C SER A 671 37.22 -40.52 11.21
N PHE A 672 36.76 -41.65 11.75
CA PHE A 672 35.33 -41.85 12.07
C PHE A 672 34.88 -40.95 13.22
N PRO A 673 33.60 -40.58 13.28
CA PRO A 673 33.07 -39.83 14.42
C PRO A 673 33.08 -40.67 15.70
N GLU A 674 33.35 -40.03 16.85
CA GLU A 674 33.27 -40.68 18.17
C GLU A 674 31.82 -40.89 18.65
N ARG A 675 30.88 -40.17 18.04
CA ARG A 675 29.44 -40.24 18.31
C ARG A 675 28.64 -39.89 17.04
N GLN A 676 27.57 -40.63 16.79
CA GLN A 676 26.56 -40.27 15.80
C GLN A 676 25.16 -40.72 16.27
N ILE A 677 24.12 -40.11 15.71
CA ILE A 677 22.74 -40.49 15.94
C ILE A 677 22.04 -40.68 14.60
N ASP A 678 21.44 -41.85 14.44
CA ASP A 678 20.78 -42.27 13.22
C ASP A 678 19.27 -42.13 13.38
N HIS A 679 18.66 -41.31 12.53
CA HIS A 679 17.23 -41.05 12.50
C HIS A 679 16.62 -41.70 11.24
N ALA A 680 15.98 -42.86 11.41
CA ALA A 680 15.28 -43.55 10.33
C ALA A 680 13.79 -43.15 10.30
N THR A 681 13.32 -42.52 9.21
CA THR A 681 11.91 -42.16 9.02
C THR A 681 11.27 -42.97 7.90
N PHE A 682 10.12 -43.54 8.18
CA PHE A 682 9.56 -44.63 7.36
C PHE A 682 8.56 -44.13 6.31
N PHE A 683 8.56 -44.80 5.16
CA PHE A 683 7.55 -44.68 4.12
C PHE A 683 7.19 -46.06 3.58
N LYS A 684 6.16 -46.15 2.72
CA LYS A 684 5.58 -47.42 2.28
C LYS A 684 6.58 -48.49 1.78
N TYR A 685 7.67 -48.08 1.14
CA TYR A 685 8.62 -48.99 0.49
C TYR A 685 9.96 -49.11 1.22
N GLY A 686 10.17 -48.39 2.33
CA GLY A 686 11.49 -48.26 2.93
C GLY A 686 11.58 -47.20 4.02
N HIS A 687 12.78 -46.68 4.25
CA HIS A 687 13.02 -45.55 5.14
C HIS A 687 14.05 -44.57 4.57
N LEU A 688 13.93 -43.31 4.96
CA LEU A 688 15.01 -42.33 4.89
C LEU A 688 15.85 -42.42 6.16
N LEU A 689 17.15 -42.25 6.04
CA LEU A 689 18.10 -42.22 7.13
C LEU A 689 18.76 -40.84 7.17
N PHE A 690 18.74 -40.18 8.32
CA PHE A 690 19.46 -38.94 8.59
C PHE A 690 20.45 -39.18 9.72
N ILE A 691 21.74 -38.96 9.47
CA ILE A 691 22.80 -39.18 10.47
C ILE A 691 23.23 -37.81 11.01
N THR A 692 23.09 -37.56 12.31
CA THR A 692 23.41 -36.27 12.95
C THR A 692 24.44 -36.44 14.08
N PRO A 693 25.24 -35.40 14.39
CA PRO A 693 26.20 -35.47 15.50
C PRO A 693 25.53 -35.34 16.88
N GLU A 694 24.35 -34.72 16.93
CA GLU A 694 23.57 -34.47 18.15
C GLU A 694 22.11 -34.88 17.96
N TYR A 695 21.41 -35.05 19.08
CA TYR A 695 20.01 -35.47 19.08
C TYR A 695 19.11 -34.30 18.67
N VAL A 696 18.36 -34.47 17.58
CA VAL A 696 17.54 -33.40 16.97
C VAL A 696 16.03 -33.71 16.98
N PRO A 697 15.36 -33.74 18.14
CA PRO A 697 13.95 -34.08 18.23
C PRO A 697 13.06 -33.09 17.45
N ASP A 698 13.43 -31.81 17.44
CA ASP A 698 12.70 -30.75 16.72
C ASP A 698 12.72 -30.93 15.19
N ALA A 699 13.65 -31.73 14.66
CA ALA A 699 13.75 -32.04 13.24
C ALA A 699 12.91 -33.26 12.81
N HIS A 700 12.34 -34.04 13.76
CA HIS A 700 11.64 -35.28 13.43
C HIS A 700 10.40 -35.06 12.56
N ASP A 701 9.61 -34.00 12.81
CA ASP A 701 8.45 -33.66 11.96
C ASP A 701 8.89 -33.36 10.52
N ILE A 702 10.00 -32.63 10.37
CA ILE A 702 10.60 -32.31 9.07
C ILE A 702 11.02 -33.61 8.36
N PHE A 703 11.72 -34.51 9.05
CA PHE A 703 12.15 -35.80 8.50
C PHE A 703 10.98 -36.70 8.06
N ILE A 704 9.88 -36.72 8.81
CA ILE A 704 8.65 -37.44 8.45
C ILE A 704 8.06 -36.86 7.17
N ARG A 705 8.02 -35.53 7.03
CA ARG A 705 7.52 -34.87 5.82
C ARG A 705 8.39 -35.17 4.60
N PHE A 706 9.72 -35.21 4.76
CA PHE A 706 10.63 -35.65 3.70
C PHE A 706 10.37 -37.11 3.30
N ALA A 707 10.17 -38.03 4.25
CA ALA A 707 9.84 -39.43 3.93
C ALA A 707 8.55 -39.56 3.12
N LYS A 708 7.52 -38.76 3.46
CA LYS A 708 6.25 -38.72 2.73
C LYS A 708 6.42 -38.17 1.30
N VAL A 709 7.22 -37.14 1.11
CA VAL A 709 7.56 -36.62 -0.23
C VAL A 709 8.34 -37.65 -1.03
N PHE A 710 9.31 -38.29 -0.40
CA PHE A 710 10.12 -39.33 -1.04
C PHE A 710 9.28 -40.56 -1.44
N GLU A 711 8.21 -40.89 -0.70
CA GLU A 711 7.27 -41.94 -1.12
C GLU A 711 6.64 -41.65 -2.48
N GLN A 712 6.27 -40.38 -2.73
CA GLN A 712 5.73 -39.94 -4.01
C GLN A 712 6.79 -40.06 -5.11
N THR A 713 8.03 -39.66 -4.81
CA THR A 713 9.20 -39.84 -5.68
C THR A 713 9.41 -41.29 -6.07
N TYR A 714 9.41 -42.18 -5.09
CA TYR A 714 9.64 -43.59 -5.34
C TYR A 714 8.47 -44.23 -6.11
N THR A 715 7.23 -43.81 -5.86
CA THR A 715 6.08 -44.26 -6.65
C THR A 715 6.20 -43.84 -8.11
N ARG A 716 6.62 -42.59 -8.39
CA ARG A 716 6.87 -42.11 -9.76
C ARG A 716 8.01 -42.87 -10.45
N PHE A 717 9.07 -43.20 -9.72
CA PHE A 717 10.15 -44.05 -10.22
C PHE A 717 9.63 -45.44 -10.65
N LEU A 718 8.75 -46.07 -9.85
CA LEU A 718 8.14 -47.35 -10.22
C LEU A 718 7.28 -47.23 -11.49
N ASP A 719 6.57 -46.11 -11.67
CA ASP A 719 5.78 -45.86 -12.88
C ASP A 719 6.67 -45.63 -14.11
N LEU A 720 7.78 -44.90 -13.97
CA LEU A 720 8.77 -44.71 -15.04
C LEU A 720 9.40 -46.05 -15.45
N GLN A 721 9.80 -46.91 -14.49
CA GLN A 721 10.30 -48.24 -14.82
C GLN A 721 9.29 -49.08 -15.62
N LYS A 722 8.01 -49.02 -15.24
CA LYS A 722 6.95 -49.70 -16.00
C LYS A 722 6.78 -49.12 -17.40
N ALA A 723 6.82 -47.79 -17.54
CA ALA A 723 6.71 -47.12 -18.82
C ALA A 723 7.91 -47.43 -19.75
N GLU A 724 9.14 -47.42 -19.23
CA GLU A 724 10.35 -47.82 -19.96
C GLU A 724 10.24 -49.28 -20.43
N ALA A 725 9.84 -50.19 -19.54
CA ALA A 725 9.64 -51.61 -19.91
C ALA A 725 8.54 -51.79 -20.98
N GLN A 726 7.47 -50.99 -20.92
CA GLN A 726 6.42 -50.99 -21.94
C GLN A 726 6.91 -50.40 -23.27
N ALA A 727 7.69 -49.33 -23.25
CA ALA A 727 8.26 -48.72 -24.46
C ALA A 727 9.21 -49.68 -25.18
N VAL A 728 10.07 -50.39 -24.45
CA VAL A 728 10.95 -51.43 -25.01
C VAL A 728 10.13 -52.55 -25.65
N ARG A 729 9.04 -53.00 -25.01
CA ARG A 729 8.14 -54.00 -25.60
C ARG A 729 7.42 -53.47 -26.84
N ALA A 730 6.90 -52.24 -26.80
CA ALA A 730 6.21 -51.62 -27.93
C ALA A 730 7.14 -51.41 -29.13
N GLU A 731 8.43 -51.10 -28.91
CA GLU A 731 9.43 -51.02 -29.97
C GLU A 731 9.69 -52.39 -30.60
N GLN A 732 9.82 -53.45 -29.77
CA GLN A 732 9.93 -54.83 -30.25
C GLN A 732 8.69 -55.26 -31.05
N ASP A 733 7.48 -54.95 -30.57
CA ASP A 733 6.23 -55.23 -31.27
C ASP A 733 6.13 -54.44 -32.58
N LEU A 734 6.57 -53.17 -32.62
CA LEU A 734 6.58 -52.37 -33.83
C LEU A 734 7.52 -52.94 -34.90
N ILE A 735 8.69 -53.43 -34.49
CA ILE A 735 9.62 -54.14 -35.40
C ILE A 735 8.94 -55.39 -35.96
N GLN A 736 8.32 -56.22 -35.10
CA GLN A 736 7.59 -57.42 -35.54
C GLN A 736 6.41 -57.08 -36.46
N ILE A 737 5.65 -56.03 -36.15
CA ILE A 737 4.52 -55.55 -36.97
C ILE A 737 5.01 -55.03 -38.32
N LYS A 738 6.12 -54.29 -38.37
CA LYS A 738 6.71 -53.82 -39.65
C LYS A 738 7.16 -54.99 -40.51
N ASP A 739 7.81 -56.00 -39.93
CA ASP A 739 8.23 -57.21 -40.66
C ASP A 739 7.03 -58.04 -41.13
N ALA A 740 6.02 -58.23 -40.26
CA ALA A 740 4.79 -58.92 -40.62
C ALA A 740 4.00 -58.18 -41.69
N ARG A 741 3.94 -56.84 -41.62
CA ARG A 741 3.30 -55.98 -42.63
C ARG A 741 4.02 -56.07 -43.96
N LYS A 742 5.36 -55.96 -43.98
CA LYS A 742 6.15 -56.10 -45.21
C LYS A 742 5.92 -57.47 -45.85
N LYS A 743 5.96 -58.55 -45.05
CA LYS A 743 5.66 -59.91 -45.51
C LYS A 743 4.23 -60.04 -46.05
N ALA A 744 3.26 -59.40 -45.41
CA ALA A 744 1.88 -59.37 -45.88
C ALA A 744 1.71 -58.55 -47.17
N GLU A 745 2.41 -57.41 -47.31
CA GLU A 745 2.44 -56.60 -48.53
C GLU A 745 3.07 -57.39 -49.70
N ASP A 746 4.21 -58.05 -49.47
CA ASP A 746 4.86 -58.91 -50.48
C ASP A 746 3.94 -60.07 -50.89
N THR A 747 3.31 -60.74 -49.92
CA THR A 747 2.32 -61.81 -50.17
C THR A 747 1.10 -61.27 -50.91
N LEU A 748 0.63 -60.07 -50.60
CA LEU A 748 -0.51 -59.44 -51.29
C LEU A 748 -0.16 -59.12 -52.75
N VAL A 749 1.04 -58.61 -53.02
CA VAL A 749 1.53 -58.36 -54.38
C VAL A 749 1.62 -59.66 -55.17
N GLU A 750 2.15 -60.72 -54.57
CA GLU A 750 2.25 -62.05 -55.18
C GLU A 750 0.86 -62.67 -55.42
N LEU A 751 -0.06 -62.52 -54.47
CA LEU A 751 -1.44 -62.99 -54.60
C LEU A 751 -2.19 -62.20 -55.68
N GLN A 752 -2.02 -60.88 -55.77
CA GLN A 752 -2.60 -60.05 -56.82
C GLN A 752 -2.05 -60.39 -58.20
N ALA A 753 -0.73 -60.67 -58.29
CA ALA A 753 -0.11 -61.13 -59.53
C ALA A 753 -0.68 -62.50 -59.94
N THR A 754 -0.77 -63.44 -59.00
CA THR A 754 -1.35 -64.78 -59.21
C THR A 754 -2.83 -64.69 -59.59
N GLN A 755 -3.61 -63.85 -58.91
CA GLN A 755 -5.02 -63.61 -59.20
C GLN A 755 -5.20 -62.98 -60.58
N LYS A 756 -4.36 -62.00 -60.97
CA LYS A 756 -4.35 -61.48 -62.35
C LYS A 756 -4.05 -62.58 -63.35
N GLN A 757 -3.08 -63.45 -63.05
CA GLN A 757 -2.71 -64.57 -63.92
C GLN A 757 -3.85 -65.59 -64.04
N LEU A 758 -4.53 -65.92 -62.94
CA LEU A 758 -5.69 -66.80 -62.90
C LEU A 758 -6.89 -66.19 -63.63
N ILE A 759 -7.23 -64.93 -63.37
CA ILE A 759 -8.29 -64.21 -64.10
C ILE A 759 -7.96 -64.15 -65.59
N GLN A 760 -6.68 -63.94 -65.95
CA GLN A 760 -6.27 -63.91 -67.35
C GLN A 760 -6.31 -65.30 -67.99
N SER A 761 -5.97 -66.36 -67.24
CA SER A 761 -6.08 -67.76 -67.67
C SER A 761 -7.54 -68.20 -67.80
N GLU A 762 -8.41 -67.80 -66.88
CA GLU A 762 -9.85 -68.05 -66.92
C GLU A 762 -10.51 -67.26 -68.05
N LYS A 763 -10.13 -65.99 -68.26
CA LYS A 763 -10.54 -65.21 -69.44
C LYS A 763 -10.04 -65.84 -70.74
N MET A 764 -8.82 -66.35 -70.79
CA MET A 764 -8.28 -67.04 -71.96
C MET A 764 -9.01 -68.36 -72.21
N ALA A 765 -9.34 -69.12 -71.16
CA ALA A 765 -10.10 -70.36 -71.27
C ALA A 765 -11.55 -70.11 -71.72
N SER A 766 -12.23 -69.14 -71.11
CA SER A 766 -13.59 -68.71 -71.48
C SER A 766 -13.61 -68.13 -72.90
N LEU A 767 -12.65 -67.28 -73.26
CA LEU A 767 -12.50 -66.77 -74.63
C LEU A 767 -12.21 -67.91 -75.61
N GLY A 768 -11.46 -68.94 -75.19
CA GLY A 768 -11.21 -70.15 -75.95
C GLY A 768 -12.48 -70.95 -76.26
N GLU A 769 -13.32 -71.22 -75.25
CA GLU A 769 -14.63 -71.86 -75.42
C GLU A 769 -15.56 -71.03 -76.32
N LEU A 770 -15.63 -69.72 -76.10
CA LEU A 770 -16.52 -68.82 -76.85
C LEU A 770 -16.04 -68.63 -78.29
N THR A 771 -14.73 -68.55 -78.53
CA THR A 771 -14.14 -68.44 -79.87
C THR A 771 -14.32 -69.73 -80.66
N ALA A 772 -14.17 -70.90 -80.04
CA ALA A 772 -14.45 -72.18 -80.68
C ALA A 772 -15.94 -72.33 -81.05
N GLY A 773 -16.85 -71.94 -80.15
CA GLY A 773 -18.29 -71.93 -80.42
C GLY A 773 -18.70 -70.94 -81.51
N ILE A 774 -18.14 -69.73 -81.52
CA ILE A 774 -18.38 -68.71 -82.57
C ILE A 774 -17.83 -69.17 -83.91
N ALA A 775 -16.61 -69.69 -83.96
CA ALA A 775 -16.01 -70.18 -85.19
C ALA A 775 -16.87 -71.27 -85.82
N HIS A 776 -17.36 -72.22 -85.01
CA HIS A 776 -18.27 -73.26 -85.45
C HIS A 776 -19.61 -72.69 -85.96
N GLU A 777 -20.21 -71.73 -85.24
CA GLU A 777 -21.47 -71.08 -85.65
C GLU A 777 -21.35 -70.14 -86.86
N ILE A 778 -20.16 -69.60 -87.16
CA ILE A 778 -19.87 -68.85 -88.39
C ILE A 778 -19.61 -69.80 -89.56
N GLN A 779 -18.89 -70.91 -89.31
CA GLN A 779 -18.64 -71.93 -90.33
C GLN A 779 -19.95 -72.52 -90.87
N ASN A 780 -20.94 -72.74 -90.00
CA ASN A 780 -22.24 -73.28 -90.39
C ASN A 780 -22.91 -72.51 -91.56
N PRO A 781 -23.23 -71.21 -91.45
CA PRO A 781 -23.79 -70.43 -92.56
C PRO A 781 -22.82 -70.27 -93.74
N LEU A 782 -21.50 -70.18 -93.51
CA LEU A 782 -20.53 -70.12 -94.62
C LEU A 782 -20.52 -71.39 -95.47
N ASN A 783 -20.65 -72.56 -94.84
CA ASN A 783 -20.77 -73.83 -95.57
C ASN A 783 -22.03 -73.87 -96.43
N PHE A 784 -23.17 -73.35 -95.94
CA PHE A 784 -24.37 -73.21 -96.76
C PHE A 784 -24.19 -72.23 -97.92
N VAL A 785 -23.52 -71.10 -97.69
CA VAL A 785 -23.19 -70.13 -98.75
C VAL A 785 -22.35 -70.79 -99.85
N ASN A 786 -21.31 -71.53 -99.48
CA ASN A 786 -20.45 -72.22 -100.44
C ASN A 786 -21.20 -73.33 -101.19
N ASN A 787 -21.89 -74.23 -100.48
CA ASN A 787 -22.59 -75.36 -101.11
C ASN A 787 -23.67 -74.89 -102.09
N PHE A 788 -24.50 -73.92 -101.72
CA PHE A 788 -25.54 -73.39 -102.63
C PHE A 788 -24.92 -72.62 -103.80
N SER A 789 -23.75 -72.00 -103.62
CA SER A 789 -23.02 -71.37 -104.73
C SER A 789 -22.46 -72.40 -105.70
N GLU A 790 -21.87 -73.50 -105.22
CA GLU A 790 -21.35 -74.58 -106.07
C GLU A 790 -22.47 -75.26 -106.87
N VAL A 791 -23.55 -75.65 -106.19
CA VAL A 791 -24.74 -76.23 -106.87
C VAL A 791 -25.33 -75.25 -107.87
N SER A 792 -25.35 -73.94 -107.58
CA SER A 792 -25.84 -72.96 -108.55
C SER A 792 -24.98 -72.89 -109.80
N ASN A 793 -23.66 -73.10 -109.71
CA ASN A 793 -22.80 -73.17 -110.89
C ASN A 793 -23.10 -74.42 -111.73
N GLU A 794 -23.26 -75.58 -111.10
CA GLU A 794 -23.64 -76.82 -111.79
C GLU A 794 -25.00 -76.66 -112.50
N LEU A 795 -25.99 -76.09 -111.80
CA LEU A 795 -27.30 -75.80 -112.38
C LEU A 795 -27.22 -74.79 -113.53
N VAL A 796 -26.28 -73.84 -113.53
CA VAL A 796 -26.07 -72.94 -114.67
C VAL A 796 -25.52 -73.70 -115.88
N GLU A 797 -24.59 -74.64 -115.69
CA GLU A 797 -24.08 -75.48 -116.77
C GLU A 797 -25.17 -76.41 -117.34
N GLU A 798 -25.99 -76.99 -116.46
CA GLU A 798 -27.13 -77.83 -116.85
C GLU A 798 -28.19 -77.01 -117.58
N MET A 799 -28.53 -75.82 -117.07
CA MET A 799 -29.43 -74.87 -117.74
C MET A 799 -28.93 -74.49 -119.14
N ASN A 800 -27.64 -74.19 -119.31
CA ASN A 800 -27.06 -73.90 -120.62
C ASN A 800 -27.16 -75.11 -121.57
N THR A 801 -26.93 -76.31 -121.04
CA THR A 801 -27.05 -77.56 -121.82
C THR A 801 -28.48 -77.79 -122.32
N GLU A 802 -29.49 -77.56 -121.48
CA GLU A 802 -30.90 -77.69 -121.88
C GLU A 802 -31.35 -76.56 -122.83
N LEU A 803 -30.81 -75.34 -122.65
CA LEU A 803 -31.01 -74.24 -123.61
C LEU A 803 -30.43 -74.57 -125.00
N ASP A 804 -29.23 -75.17 -125.06
CA ASP A 804 -28.61 -75.60 -126.32
C ASP A 804 -29.39 -76.71 -127.02
N LYS A 805 -30.13 -77.55 -126.28
CA LYS A 805 -31.05 -78.56 -126.83
C LYS A 805 -32.40 -77.98 -127.26
N GLY A 806 -32.70 -76.73 -126.87
CA GLY A 806 -33.95 -76.04 -127.17
C GLY A 806 -35.10 -76.33 -126.20
N ASP A 807 -34.86 -76.96 -125.04
CA ASP A 807 -35.88 -77.19 -124.01
C ASP A 807 -35.93 -76.01 -123.03
N ILE A 808 -36.69 -75.00 -123.42
CA ILE A 808 -36.79 -73.73 -122.67
C ILE A 808 -37.52 -73.91 -121.34
N GLU A 809 -38.45 -74.85 -121.22
CA GLU A 809 -39.23 -75.01 -119.99
C GLU A 809 -38.39 -75.65 -118.87
N GLU A 810 -37.57 -76.66 -119.20
CA GLU A 810 -36.64 -77.23 -118.23
C GLU A 810 -35.56 -76.21 -117.81
N ALA A 811 -35.01 -75.46 -118.77
CA ALA A 811 -34.08 -74.38 -118.47
C ALA A 811 -34.67 -73.30 -117.53
N LYS A 812 -35.96 -72.96 -117.67
CA LYS A 812 -36.64 -72.03 -116.76
C LYS A 812 -36.86 -72.64 -115.37
N ALA A 813 -37.16 -73.94 -115.28
CA ALA A 813 -37.29 -74.63 -114.00
C ALA A 813 -35.95 -74.56 -113.24
N ILE A 814 -34.84 -74.90 -113.92
CA ILE A 814 -33.49 -74.81 -113.36
C ILE A 814 -33.13 -73.36 -112.97
N ALA A 815 -33.52 -72.35 -113.77
CA ALA A 815 -33.36 -70.94 -113.40
C ALA A 815 -34.11 -70.57 -112.11
N GLY A 816 -35.29 -71.17 -111.87
CA GLY A 816 -36.05 -71.04 -110.64
C GLY A 816 -35.34 -71.63 -109.42
N ASP A 817 -34.67 -72.77 -109.59
CA ASP A 817 -33.87 -73.41 -108.56
C ASP A 817 -32.60 -72.61 -108.23
N ILE A 818 -31.93 -72.06 -109.25
CA ILE A 818 -30.80 -71.12 -109.07
C ILE A 818 -31.25 -69.90 -108.25
N LYS A 819 -32.40 -69.31 -108.59
CA LYS A 819 -32.94 -68.17 -107.82
C LYS A 819 -33.18 -68.55 -106.35
N THR A 820 -33.76 -69.72 -106.11
CA THR A 820 -34.00 -70.23 -104.75
C THR A 820 -32.69 -70.42 -103.98
N ASN A 821 -31.63 -70.93 -104.62
CA ASN A 821 -30.30 -71.04 -104.03
C ASN A 821 -29.71 -69.65 -103.69
N LEU A 822 -29.83 -68.66 -104.58
CA LEU A 822 -29.36 -67.29 -104.32
C LEU A 822 -30.08 -66.64 -103.13
N GLU A 823 -31.38 -66.88 -102.97
CA GLU A 823 -32.15 -66.41 -101.80
C GLU A 823 -31.64 -67.04 -100.49
N LYS A 824 -31.35 -68.35 -100.51
CA LYS A 824 -30.74 -69.06 -99.36
C LYS A 824 -29.34 -68.52 -99.05
N ILE A 825 -28.50 -68.28 -100.06
CA ILE A 825 -27.17 -67.69 -99.87
C ILE A 825 -27.28 -66.34 -99.15
N ASN A 826 -28.18 -65.46 -99.58
CA ASN A 826 -28.37 -64.15 -98.94
C ASN A 826 -28.86 -64.30 -97.48
N GLN A 827 -29.77 -65.24 -97.21
CA GLN A 827 -30.26 -65.50 -95.85
C GLN A 827 -29.14 -65.97 -94.92
N HIS A 828 -28.32 -66.93 -95.36
CA HIS A 828 -27.20 -67.44 -94.57
C HIS A 828 -26.07 -66.41 -94.43
N GLY A 829 -25.81 -65.60 -95.47
CA GLY A 829 -24.87 -64.47 -95.40
C GLY A 829 -25.28 -63.42 -94.37
N LYS A 830 -26.57 -63.02 -94.32
CA LYS A 830 -27.08 -62.10 -93.29
C LYS A 830 -26.98 -62.67 -91.88
N ARG A 831 -27.14 -63.99 -91.72
CA ARG A 831 -26.93 -64.67 -90.42
C ARG A 831 -25.46 -64.57 -90.00
N ALA A 832 -24.52 -64.85 -90.90
CA ALA A 832 -23.10 -64.70 -90.61
C ALA A 832 -22.74 -63.25 -90.20
N ASP A 833 -23.23 -62.25 -90.92
CA ASP A 833 -23.04 -60.83 -90.58
C ASP A 833 -23.62 -60.47 -89.20
N ALA A 834 -24.82 -60.98 -88.87
CA ALA A 834 -25.44 -60.76 -87.56
C ALA A 834 -24.64 -61.40 -86.41
N ILE A 835 -24.06 -62.59 -86.63
CA ILE A 835 -23.18 -63.25 -85.65
C ILE A 835 -21.90 -62.43 -85.42
N VAL A 836 -21.28 -61.92 -86.50
CA VAL A 836 -20.06 -61.09 -86.42
C VAL A 836 -20.33 -59.76 -85.71
N LYS A 837 -21.42 -59.07 -86.05
CA LYS A 837 -21.82 -57.82 -85.36
C LYS A 837 -22.11 -58.04 -83.89
N GLY A 838 -22.76 -59.16 -83.56
CA GLY A 838 -22.98 -59.59 -82.19
C GLY A 838 -21.68 -59.84 -81.41
N MET A 839 -20.72 -60.54 -82.02
CA MET A 839 -19.39 -60.76 -81.47
C MET A 839 -18.65 -59.44 -81.20
N LEU A 840 -18.69 -58.50 -82.14
CA LEU A 840 -18.06 -57.18 -81.98
C LEU A 840 -18.68 -56.37 -80.83
N GLN A 841 -20.00 -56.51 -80.58
CA GLN A 841 -20.65 -55.87 -79.43
C GLN A 841 -20.28 -56.51 -78.08
N HIS A 842 -19.93 -57.80 -78.07
CA HIS A 842 -19.48 -58.52 -76.88
C HIS A 842 -17.98 -58.30 -76.61
N SER A 843 -17.17 -58.09 -77.66
CA SER A 843 -15.71 -57.84 -77.58
C SER A 843 -15.34 -56.40 -77.21
N ARG A 844 -16.26 -55.43 -77.39
CA ARG A 844 -16.03 -54.04 -76.97
C ARG A 844 -15.91 -53.94 -75.45
N LYS A 845 -14.70 -53.67 -74.96
CA LYS A 845 -14.45 -53.22 -73.58
C LYS A 845 -15.30 -51.99 -73.28
N SER A 846 -16.13 -52.07 -72.25
CA SER A 846 -16.71 -50.87 -71.64
C SER A 846 -15.61 -50.22 -70.81
N GLU A 847 -15.12 -49.05 -71.22
CA GLU A 847 -14.14 -48.24 -70.47
C GLU A 847 -14.82 -47.29 -69.47
N GLY A 848 -16.14 -47.42 -69.28
CA GLY A 848 -16.93 -46.57 -68.40
C GLY A 848 -16.56 -46.75 -66.93
N GLN A 849 -16.42 -45.64 -66.21
CA GLN A 849 -16.32 -45.64 -64.75
C GLN A 849 -17.72 -45.59 -64.12
N LYS A 850 -17.86 -46.16 -62.93
CA LYS A 850 -19.10 -46.02 -62.16
C LYS A 850 -19.27 -44.55 -61.76
N GLU A 851 -20.41 -43.96 -62.08
CA GLU A 851 -20.73 -42.58 -61.75
C GLU A 851 -22.14 -42.45 -61.12
N PRO A 852 -22.36 -41.46 -60.24
CA PRO A 852 -23.65 -41.25 -59.58
C PRO A 852 -24.75 -40.91 -60.60
N THR A 853 -25.63 -41.88 -60.86
CA THR A 853 -26.61 -41.82 -61.95
C THR A 853 -28.03 -41.91 -61.42
N ASP A 854 -28.90 -41.08 -61.96
CA ASP A 854 -30.33 -41.16 -61.69
C ASP A 854 -30.93 -42.34 -62.46
N ILE A 855 -31.15 -43.44 -61.75
CA ILE A 855 -31.63 -44.69 -62.36
C ILE A 855 -33.08 -44.58 -62.85
N ILE A 856 -33.88 -43.71 -62.23
CA ILE A 856 -35.28 -43.48 -62.61
C ILE A 856 -35.31 -42.77 -63.96
N ALA A 857 -34.55 -41.69 -64.09
CA ALA A 857 -34.43 -40.95 -65.35
C ALA A 857 -33.91 -41.84 -66.49
N LEU A 858 -32.89 -42.67 -66.21
CA LEU A 858 -32.35 -43.62 -67.18
C LEU A 858 -33.41 -44.65 -67.61
N CYS A 859 -34.15 -45.23 -66.67
CA CYS A 859 -35.20 -46.20 -66.98
C CYS A 859 -36.33 -45.60 -67.84
N ASP A 860 -36.80 -44.38 -67.51
CA ASP A 860 -37.83 -43.69 -68.29
C ASP A 860 -37.35 -43.32 -69.70
N GLU A 861 -36.11 -42.83 -69.82
CA GLU A 861 -35.50 -42.50 -71.11
C GLU A 861 -35.45 -43.73 -72.02
N TYR A 862 -34.91 -44.85 -71.53
CA TYR A 862 -34.78 -46.07 -72.31
C TYR A 862 -36.13 -46.74 -72.62
N LEU A 863 -37.15 -46.59 -71.76
CA LEU A 863 -38.53 -47.00 -72.05
C LEU A 863 -39.07 -46.27 -73.27
N ARG A 864 -38.96 -44.93 -73.30
CA ARG A 864 -39.44 -44.10 -74.41
C ARG A 864 -38.65 -44.36 -75.68
N LEU A 865 -37.33 -44.45 -75.60
CA LEU A 865 -36.46 -44.75 -76.74
C LEU A 865 -36.81 -46.10 -77.39
N SER A 866 -36.99 -47.15 -76.58
CA SER A 866 -37.35 -48.49 -77.06
C SER A 866 -38.71 -48.49 -77.77
N TRP A 867 -39.70 -47.80 -77.19
CA TRP A 867 -41.04 -47.66 -77.77
C TRP A 867 -41.03 -46.92 -79.12
N HIS A 868 -40.36 -45.78 -79.18
CA HIS A 868 -40.20 -45.01 -80.43
C HIS A 868 -39.43 -45.80 -81.49
N GLY A 869 -38.41 -46.56 -81.09
CA GLY A 869 -37.62 -47.40 -81.99
C GLY A 869 -38.45 -48.47 -82.69
N LEU A 870 -39.39 -49.11 -81.99
CA LEU A 870 -40.28 -50.10 -82.61
C LEU A 870 -41.34 -49.43 -83.50
N ARG A 871 -41.92 -48.31 -83.07
CA ARG A 871 -42.92 -47.55 -83.84
C ARG A 871 -42.37 -46.96 -85.14
N ALA A 872 -41.07 -46.65 -85.19
CA ALA A 872 -40.40 -46.24 -86.42
C ALA A 872 -40.35 -47.37 -87.47
N LYS A 873 -40.23 -48.63 -87.04
CA LYS A 873 -40.23 -49.80 -87.92
C LYS A 873 -41.65 -50.26 -88.28
N ASN A 874 -42.59 -50.15 -87.35
CA ASN A 874 -44.00 -50.46 -87.56
C ASN A 874 -44.88 -49.30 -87.07
N LYS A 875 -45.31 -48.44 -88.01
CA LYS A 875 -46.12 -47.24 -87.69
C LYS A 875 -47.48 -47.57 -87.04
N SER A 876 -47.98 -48.80 -87.19
CA SER A 876 -49.25 -49.26 -86.62
C SER A 876 -49.13 -49.80 -85.20
N PHE A 877 -47.90 -50.01 -84.70
CA PHE A 877 -47.68 -50.51 -83.35
C PHE A 877 -47.99 -49.44 -82.29
N ASN A 878 -48.79 -49.81 -81.31
CA ASN A 878 -49.03 -49.02 -80.10
C ASN A 878 -49.11 -49.96 -78.89
N ALA A 879 -48.56 -49.51 -77.77
CA ALA A 879 -48.54 -50.24 -76.51
C ALA A 879 -48.67 -49.24 -75.35
N THR A 880 -49.44 -49.63 -74.33
CA THR A 880 -49.61 -48.87 -73.10
C THR A 880 -48.34 -48.96 -72.27
N LEU A 881 -47.72 -47.82 -72.00
CA LEU A 881 -46.53 -47.71 -71.15
C LEU A 881 -46.96 -47.44 -69.71
N LYS A 882 -46.55 -48.29 -68.77
CA LYS A 882 -46.82 -48.09 -67.34
C LYS A 882 -45.50 -47.93 -66.59
N THR A 883 -45.41 -46.90 -65.75
CA THR A 883 -44.24 -46.64 -64.91
C THR A 883 -44.66 -46.59 -63.45
N ASP A 884 -43.82 -47.16 -62.58
CA ASP A 884 -43.98 -47.09 -61.12
C ASP A 884 -42.58 -46.94 -60.50
N PHE A 885 -42.19 -45.70 -60.23
CA PHE A 885 -40.83 -45.36 -59.81
C PHE A 885 -40.81 -44.91 -58.36
N ASP A 886 -39.99 -45.56 -57.55
CA ASP A 886 -39.73 -45.17 -56.17
C ASP A 886 -38.75 -43.98 -56.11
N GLU A 887 -39.28 -42.76 -55.97
CA GLU A 887 -38.50 -41.51 -55.93
C GLU A 887 -37.47 -41.45 -54.78
N SER A 888 -37.55 -42.35 -53.78
CA SER A 888 -36.62 -42.39 -52.64
C SER A 888 -35.25 -43.00 -52.94
N ILE A 889 -35.05 -43.55 -54.14
CA ILE A 889 -33.81 -44.24 -54.55
C ILE A 889 -32.63 -43.27 -54.67
N GLY A 890 -32.85 -42.04 -55.14
CA GLY A 890 -31.77 -41.08 -55.41
C GLY A 890 -30.83 -41.55 -56.53
N LYS A 891 -29.57 -41.06 -56.52
CA LYS A 891 -28.55 -41.46 -57.49
C LYS A 891 -27.75 -42.67 -57.01
N ILE A 892 -27.47 -43.61 -57.90
CA ILE A 892 -26.67 -44.82 -57.61
C ILE A 892 -25.42 -44.89 -58.48
N ASN A 893 -24.33 -45.44 -57.95
CA ASN A 893 -23.05 -45.55 -58.66
C ASN A 893 -23.03 -46.75 -59.60
N ILE A 894 -23.30 -46.48 -60.89
CA ILE A 894 -23.35 -47.49 -61.96
C ILE A 894 -22.61 -46.97 -63.19
N ILE A 895 -22.32 -47.83 -64.16
CA ILE A 895 -21.85 -47.40 -65.48
C ILE A 895 -23.10 -47.16 -66.36
N PRO A 896 -23.46 -45.90 -66.69
CA PRO A 896 -24.75 -45.60 -67.31
C PRO A 896 -24.91 -46.21 -68.69
N GLN A 897 -23.82 -46.27 -69.47
CA GLN A 897 -23.85 -46.86 -70.80
C GLN A 897 -24.14 -48.36 -70.74
N ASP A 898 -23.58 -49.07 -69.76
CA ASP A 898 -23.78 -50.50 -69.56
C ASP A 898 -25.21 -50.79 -69.07
N MET A 899 -25.67 -50.05 -68.06
CA MET A 899 -27.03 -50.21 -67.56
C MET A 899 -28.09 -49.81 -68.59
N GLY A 900 -27.83 -48.78 -69.39
CA GLY A 900 -28.66 -48.42 -70.54
C GLY A 900 -28.80 -49.56 -71.55
N ARG A 901 -27.72 -50.30 -71.84
CA ARG A 901 -27.76 -51.48 -72.72
C ARG A 901 -28.60 -52.61 -72.14
N VAL A 902 -28.49 -52.87 -70.84
CA VAL A 902 -29.32 -53.87 -70.14
C VAL A 902 -30.80 -53.52 -70.28
N VAL A 903 -31.16 -52.30 -69.87
CA VAL A 903 -32.56 -51.84 -69.88
C VAL A 903 -33.12 -51.82 -71.30
N MET A 904 -32.36 -51.32 -72.29
CA MET A 904 -32.73 -51.35 -73.71
C MET A 904 -32.98 -52.79 -74.22
N ASN A 905 -32.10 -53.74 -73.90
CA ASN A 905 -32.26 -55.13 -74.35
C ASN A 905 -33.50 -55.81 -73.76
N LEU A 906 -33.79 -55.58 -72.47
CA LEU A 906 -34.99 -56.12 -71.84
C LEU A 906 -36.26 -55.49 -72.42
N LEU A 907 -36.29 -54.17 -72.58
CA LEU A 907 -37.45 -53.46 -73.13
C LEU A 907 -37.71 -53.79 -74.59
N THR A 908 -36.67 -53.91 -75.42
CA THR A 908 -36.85 -54.32 -76.83
C THR A 908 -37.37 -55.76 -76.96
N ASN A 909 -37.00 -56.65 -76.04
CA ASN A 909 -37.58 -57.99 -75.96
C ASN A 909 -39.04 -57.96 -75.50
N ALA A 910 -39.36 -57.18 -74.46
CA ALA A 910 -40.73 -56.96 -73.99
C ALA A 910 -41.64 -56.41 -75.12
N PHE A 911 -41.21 -55.36 -75.83
CA PHE A 911 -41.98 -54.79 -76.94
C PHE A 911 -42.14 -55.76 -78.12
N TYR A 912 -41.14 -56.59 -78.41
CA TYR A 912 -41.26 -57.65 -79.41
C TYR A 912 -42.33 -58.67 -79.01
N ALA A 913 -42.29 -59.14 -77.76
CA ALA A 913 -43.22 -60.16 -77.25
C ALA A 913 -44.68 -59.68 -77.27
N VAL A 914 -44.95 -58.43 -76.87
CA VAL A 914 -46.31 -57.88 -76.90
C VAL A 914 -46.80 -57.59 -78.33
N ASN A 915 -45.90 -57.21 -79.24
CA ASN A 915 -46.23 -57.00 -80.65
C ASN A 915 -46.55 -58.32 -81.35
N GLU A 916 -45.76 -59.36 -81.11
CA GLU A 916 -46.00 -60.71 -81.64
C GLU A 916 -47.34 -61.27 -81.14
N ARG A 917 -47.65 -61.09 -79.84
CA ARG A 917 -48.95 -61.46 -79.28
C ARG A 917 -50.10 -60.72 -79.97
N LYS A 918 -49.96 -59.40 -80.23
CA LYS A 918 -51.00 -58.64 -80.96
C LYS A 918 -51.21 -59.20 -82.37
N SER A 919 -50.15 -59.40 -83.14
CA SER A 919 -50.22 -59.92 -84.51
C SER A 919 -50.83 -61.33 -84.59
N THR A 920 -50.69 -62.15 -83.53
CA THR A 920 -51.30 -63.48 -83.45
C THR A 920 -52.75 -63.45 -82.94
N THR A 921 -53.17 -62.37 -82.26
CA THR A 921 -54.54 -62.19 -81.74
C THR A 921 -55.47 -61.54 -82.78
N ASP A 922 -54.97 -60.66 -83.65
CA ASP A 922 -55.73 -60.03 -84.75
C ASP A 922 -56.19 -61.03 -85.85
N ASN A 923 -55.71 -62.28 -85.82
CA ASN A 923 -56.11 -63.36 -86.74
C ASN A 923 -57.11 -64.38 -86.13
N ARG A 924 -57.74 -64.07 -84.98
CA ARG A 924 -58.77 -64.92 -84.35
C ARG A 924 -60.16 -64.27 -84.38
N PRO A 925 -61.25 -65.02 -84.65
CA PRO A 925 -62.61 -64.48 -84.60
C PRO A 925 -63.02 -64.04 -83.18
N LEU A 926 -63.55 -62.82 -83.08
CA LEU A 926 -64.08 -62.16 -81.87
C LEU A 926 -65.11 -63.03 -81.12
N THR A 927 -64.69 -63.80 -80.11
CA THR A 927 -65.59 -64.51 -79.19
C THR A 927 -65.02 -64.67 -77.77
N THR A 928 -64.34 -63.66 -77.23
CA THR A 928 -64.17 -63.49 -75.77
C THR A 928 -63.80 -62.05 -75.44
N ASP A 929 -64.56 -61.43 -74.54
CA ASP A 929 -64.56 -60.02 -74.14
C ASP A 929 -63.29 -59.55 -73.39
N ALA A 930 -62.17 -59.49 -74.10
CA ALA A 930 -61.07 -58.58 -73.76
C ALA A 930 -60.27 -58.25 -75.02
N ILE A 931 -60.37 -57.01 -75.51
CA ILE A 931 -59.45 -56.49 -76.52
C ILE A 931 -58.05 -56.57 -75.90
N TYR A 932 -57.15 -57.35 -76.51
CA TYR A 932 -55.78 -57.43 -76.04
C TYR A 932 -55.09 -56.09 -76.29
N GLU A 933 -54.80 -55.37 -75.21
CA GLU A 933 -54.02 -54.14 -75.24
C GLU A 933 -52.56 -54.47 -74.88
N PRO A 934 -51.60 -54.35 -75.82
CA PRO A 934 -50.19 -54.52 -75.54
C PRO A 934 -49.75 -53.56 -74.43
N ALA A 935 -49.12 -54.06 -73.37
CA ALA A 935 -48.65 -53.28 -72.25
C ALA A 935 -47.25 -53.72 -71.82
N VAL A 936 -46.38 -52.73 -71.65
CA VAL A 936 -45.04 -52.91 -71.08
C VAL A 936 -44.92 -51.98 -69.89
N SER A 937 -44.43 -52.49 -68.77
CA SER A 937 -44.20 -51.68 -67.58
C SER A 937 -42.78 -51.79 -67.08
N ILE A 938 -42.25 -50.68 -66.56
CA ILE A 938 -40.98 -50.67 -65.84
C ILE A 938 -41.21 -50.08 -64.46
N ARG A 939 -40.65 -50.74 -63.44
CA ARG A 939 -40.80 -50.35 -62.04
C ARG A 939 -39.46 -50.30 -61.35
N THR A 940 -39.27 -49.36 -60.43
CA THR A 940 -38.08 -49.31 -59.59
C THR A 940 -38.47 -49.28 -58.12
N LYS A 941 -37.70 -49.98 -57.28
CA LYS A 941 -37.96 -50.07 -55.83
C LYS A 941 -36.66 -50.03 -55.03
N LYS A 942 -36.64 -49.24 -53.96
CA LYS A 942 -35.54 -49.29 -52.98
C LYS A 942 -35.71 -50.50 -52.07
N ILE A 943 -34.64 -51.27 -51.91
CA ILE A 943 -34.58 -52.43 -50.99
C ILE A 943 -33.43 -52.24 -49.99
N ASN A 944 -33.43 -52.99 -48.88
CA ASN A 944 -32.50 -52.78 -47.77
C ASN A 944 -31.02 -52.68 -48.18
N ASN A 945 -30.59 -53.48 -49.16
CA ASN A 945 -29.20 -53.53 -49.63
C ASN A 945 -29.05 -53.13 -51.12
N GLY A 946 -29.97 -52.33 -51.68
CA GLY A 946 -29.85 -51.95 -53.08
C GLY A 946 -31.09 -51.37 -53.75
N VAL A 947 -31.11 -51.48 -55.08
CA VAL A 947 -32.22 -51.07 -55.95
C VAL A 947 -32.66 -52.23 -56.81
N GLU A 948 -33.97 -52.38 -56.95
CA GLU A 948 -34.61 -53.33 -57.84
C GLU A 948 -35.21 -52.60 -59.05
N ILE A 949 -34.99 -53.13 -60.25
CA ILE A 949 -35.59 -52.67 -61.51
C ILE A 949 -36.33 -53.84 -62.13
N ILE A 950 -37.64 -53.68 -62.35
CA ILE A 950 -38.51 -54.72 -62.87
C ILE A 950 -39.03 -54.29 -64.24
N VAL A 951 -38.73 -55.06 -65.29
CA VAL A 951 -39.30 -54.90 -66.64
C VAL A 951 -40.32 -56.00 -66.86
N SER A 952 -41.58 -55.61 -67.00
CA SER A 952 -42.71 -56.52 -67.18
C SER A 952 -43.38 -56.33 -68.53
N ASP A 953 -43.83 -57.41 -69.15
CA ASP A 953 -44.63 -57.39 -70.37
C ASP A 953 -45.83 -58.35 -70.26
N ASN A 954 -46.92 -58.04 -70.95
CA ASN A 954 -48.09 -58.92 -71.09
C ASN A 954 -48.06 -59.75 -72.39
N GLY A 955 -46.87 -60.06 -72.91
CA GLY A 955 -46.66 -60.77 -74.17
C GLY A 955 -46.94 -62.28 -74.08
N ASN A 956 -46.31 -63.06 -74.96
CA ASN A 956 -46.54 -64.50 -75.07
C ASN A 956 -45.99 -65.33 -73.88
N GLY A 957 -45.17 -64.73 -73.02
CA GLY A 957 -44.43 -65.46 -71.98
C GLY A 957 -43.38 -66.42 -72.54
N ILE A 958 -42.62 -67.04 -71.65
CA ILE A 958 -41.51 -67.96 -71.94
C ILE A 958 -41.87 -69.34 -71.38
N PRO A 959 -41.88 -70.40 -72.21
CA PRO A 959 -42.09 -71.76 -71.74
C PRO A 959 -41.03 -72.22 -70.72
N GLN A 960 -41.47 -72.91 -69.67
CA GLN A 960 -40.60 -73.30 -68.55
C GLN A 960 -39.39 -74.16 -68.97
N ASN A 961 -39.51 -74.95 -70.03
CA ASN A 961 -38.46 -75.83 -70.55
C ASN A 961 -37.28 -75.09 -71.22
N ILE A 962 -37.44 -73.81 -71.54
CA ILE A 962 -36.38 -73.01 -72.17
C ILE A 962 -35.90 -71.85 -71.29
N ILE A 963 -36.52 -71.60 -70.14
CA ILE A 963 -36.15 -70.48 -69.24
C ILE A 963 -34.67 -70.49 -68.88
N ASP A 964 -34.09 -71.65 -68.54
CA ASP A 964 -32.66 -71.73 -68.18
C ASP A 964 -31.71 -71.52 -69.38
N LYS A 965 -32.22 -71.66 -70.60
CA LYS A 965 -31.43 -71.52 -71.83
C LYS A 965 -31.42 -70.09 -72.38
N ILE A 966 -32.36 -69.22 -71.97
CA ILE A 966 -32.50 -67.89 -72.57
C ILE A 966 -31.30 -66.96 -72.34
N PHE A 967 -30.50 -67.23 -71.31
CA PHE A 967 -29.29 -66.49 -71.00
C PHE A 967 -28.03 -67.08 -71.67
N GLN A 968 -28.15 -68.23 -72.35
CA GLN A 968 -27.04 -68.80 -73.11
C GLN A 968 -26.79 -67.94 -74.37
N PRO A 969 -25.52 -67.61 -74.68
CA PRO A 969 -25.20 -66.91 -75.92
C PRO A 969 -25.78 -67.61 -77.15
N PHE A 970 -26.29 -66.83 -78.10
CA PHE A 970 -26.91 -67.27 -79.37
C PHE A 970 -28.26 -67.99 -79.25
N PHE A 971 -28.77 -68.22 -78.05
CA PHE A 971 -30.11 -68.76 -77.89
C PHE A 971 -31.18 -67.74 -78.31
N THR A 972 -32.01 -68.07 -79.31
CA THR A 972 -33.12 -67.23 -79.76
C THR A 972 -34.28 -68.08 -80.24
N THR A 973 -35.50 -67.68 -79.89
CA THR A 973 -36.76 -68.24 -80.43
C THR A 973 -37.29 -67.45 -81.63
N LYS A 974 -36.71 -66.27 -81.92
CA LYS A 974 -37.08 -65.45 -83.07
C LYS A 974 -36.65 -66.11 -84.39
N PRO A 975 -37.38 -65.91 -85.51
CA PRO A 975 -37.03 -66.48 -86.80
C PRO A 975 -35.62 -66.11 -87.27
N THR A 976 -35.02 -66.98 -88.09
CA THR A 976 -33.66 -66.83 -88.63
C THR A 976 -33.46 -65.46 -89.27
N GLY A 977 -32.50 -64.69 -88.75
CA GLY A 977 -32.17 -63.33 -89.21
C GLY A 977 -32.84 -62.18 -88.46
N GLN A 978 -33.74 -62.45 -87.50
CA GLN A 978 -34.40 -61.42 -86.67
C GLN A 978 -33.86 -61.33 -85.23
N GLY A 979 -33.21 -62.38 -84.73
CA GLY A 979 -32.61 -62.42 -83.40
C GLY A 979 -31.17 -62.93 -83.45
N THR A 980 -30.28 -62.27 -82.72
CA THR A 980 -28.88 -62.69 -82.56
C THR A 980 -28.67 -63.65 -81.39
N GLY A 981 -29.63 -63.72 -80.46
CA GLY A 981 -29.54 -64.50 -79.23
C GLY A 981 -28.48 -63.99 -78.23
N LEU A 982 -28.00 -62.75 -78.40
CA LEU A 982 -26.93 -62.19 -77.56
C LEU A 982 -27.40 -61.12 -76.58
N GLY A 983 -28.64 -60.64 -76.69
CA GLY A 983 -29.13 -59.52 -75.88
C GLY A 983 -29.28 -59.87 -74.39
N LEU A 984 -29.81 -61.05 -74.08
CA LEU A 984 -30.04 -61.50 -72.70
C LEU A 984 -28.76 -62.02 -72.03
N SER A 985 -27.89 -62.72 -72.76
CA SER A 985 -26.58 -63.13 -72.24
C SER A 985 -25.72 -61.92 -71.87
N LEU A 986 -25.68 -60.90 -72.75
CA LEU A 986 -25.02 -59.64 -72.47
C LEU A 986 -25.62 -58.91 -71.26
N ALA A 987 -26.95 -58.88 -71.16
CA ALA A 987 -27.63 -58.25 -70.01
C ALA A 987 -27.26 -58.95 -68.69
N TYR A 988 -27.22 -60.29 -68.70
CA TYR A 988 -26.82 -61.10 -67.56
C TYR A 988 -25.37 -60.83 -67.14
N ASP A 989 -24.44 -60.78 -68.10
CA ASP A 989 -23.01 -60.51 -67.83
C ASP A 989 -22.78 -59.10 -67.28
N ILE A 990 -23.45 -58.08 -67.83
CA ILE A 990 -23.34 -56.69 -67.35
C ILE A 990 -23.86 -56.57 -65.92
N VAL A 991 -25.02 -57.15 -65.61
CA VAL A 991 -25.60 -57.10 -64.26
C VAL A 991 -24.69 -57.82 -63.25
N LYS A 992 -24.14 -58.98 -63.62
CA LYS A 992 -23.17 -59.71 -62.79
C LYS A 992 -21.88 -58.92 -62.57
N ALA A 993 -21.39 -58.20 -63.59
CA ALA A 993 -20.24 -57.30 -63.46
C ALA A 993 -20.51 -56.11 -62.51
N HIS A 994 -21.78 -55.71 -62.37
CA HIS A 994 -22.23 -54.73 -61.37
C HIS A 994 -22.49 -55.34 -59.98
N VAL A 995 -22.15 -56.62 -59.76
CA VAL A 995 -22.43 -57.37 -58.52
C VAL A 995 -23.93 -57.50 -58.25
N GLY A 996 -24.75 -57.39 -59.30
CA GLY A 996 -26.19 -57.55 -59.24
C GLY A 996 -26.67 -58.94 -59.67
N THR A 997 -27.98 -59.14 -59.61
CA THR A 997 -28.66 -60.36 -60.08
C THR A 997 -29.73 -60.04 -61.11
N LEU A 998 -29.81 -60.83 -62.18
CA LEU A 998 -30.89 -60.77 -63.17
C LEU A 998 -31.71 -62.07 -63.09
N GLN A 999 -32.98 -61.94 -62.71
CA GLN A 999 -33.93 -63.05 -62.60
C GLN A 999 -35.07 -62.88 -63.61
N VAL A 1000 -35.68 -64.00 -63.99
CA VAL A 1000 -36.83 -64.02 -64.88
C VAL A 1000 -37.96 -64.84 -64.27
N PHE A 1001 -39.16 -64.29 -64.28
CA PHE A 1001 -40.39 -64.96 -63.89
C PHE A 1001 -41.35 -64.83 -65.07
N SER A 1002 -41.71 -65.95 -65.69
CA SER A 1002 -42.55 -65.94 -66.88
C SER A 1002 -43.59 -67.05 -66.81
N ARG A 1003 -44.77 -66.76 -67.36
CA ARG A 1003 -45.83 -67.74 -67.53
C ARG A 1003 -46.34 -67.67 -68.97
N GLU A 1004 -46.40 -68.82 -69.61
CA GLU A 1004 -46.82 -68.92 -71.00
C GLU A 1004 -48.23 -68.32 -71.18
N LYS A 1005 -48.37 -67.40 -72.15
CA LYS A 1005 -49.57 -66.62 -72.48
C LYS A 1005 -50.03 -65.62 -71.42
N GLU A 1006 -49.28 -65.41 -70.35
CA GLU A 1006 -49.58 -64.38 -69.34
C GLU A 1006 -48.62 -63.18 -69.46
N GLY A 1007 -47.32 -63.43 -69.66
CA GLY A 1007 -46.31 -62.38 -69.74
C GLY A 1007 -44.98 -62.76 -69.11
N THR A 1008 -44.05 -61.82 -69.06
CA THR A 1008 -42.72 -62.01 -68.47
C THR A 1008 -42.30 -60.83 -67.61
N ASP A 1009 -41.73 -61.12 -66.44
CA ASP A 1009 -41.07 -60.19 -65.54
C ASP A 1009 -39.57 -60.48 -65.49
N PHE A 1010 -38.75 -59.52 -65.89
CA PHE A 1010 -37.32 -59.52 -65.64
C PHE A 1010 -37.01 -58.60 -64.46
N ILE A 1011 -36.32 -59.14 -63.45
CA ILE A 1011 -35.98 -58.45 -62.21
C ILE A 1011 -34.47 -58.30 -62.13
N ILE A 1012 -34.00 -57.05 -62.12
CA ILE A 1012 -32.61 -56.68 -61.88
C ILE A 1012 -32.49 -56.20 -60.45
N THR A 1013 -31.56 -56.76 -59.69
CA THR A 1013 -31.19 -56.26 -58.36
C THR A 1013 -29.76 -55.76 -58.39
N LEU A 1014 -29.54 -54.52 -57.99
CA LEU A 1014 -28.22 -53.89 -57.92
C LEU A 1014 -27.90 -53.50 -56.48
N PRO A 1015 -26.72 -53.84 -55.93
CA PRO A 1015 -26.30 -53.34 -54.64
C PRO A 1015 -25.96 -51.85 -54.71
N VAL A 1016 -26.42 -51.07 -53.72
CA VAL A 1016 -26.15 -49.61 -53.59
C VAL A 1016 -25.12 -49.35 -52.52
#